data_AF-A0A848UMC1-F1
#
_entry.id   AF-A0A848UMC1-F1
#
_cell.length_a   1.000
_cell.length_b   1.000
_cell.length_c   1.000
_cell.angle_alpha   90.00
_cell.angle_beta   90.00
_cell.angle_gamma   90.00
#
_symmetry.space_group_name_H-M   'P 1'
#
loop_
_entity.id
_entity.type
_entity.pdbx_description
1 polymer ?
#
loop_
_entity_poly.entity_id
_entity_poly.type
_entity_poly.pdbx_seq_one_letter_code
_entity_poly.pdbx_strand_id
1 'polypeptide(L)'
;MKLFKYLVIASCFTVTSCATFKAQYLNEADKTNQLPNKEINTTFYLIGDAGLSPQGEMSNALTAFNNHIANKNTEGDYTIFLGDNIYPDGLPEKDAKGRAQAENALDAQINSVKNFKGEVLFIPGNHDWYSNGLKGLKRQEKYIEDALGKNTFQPENGCPLESIDVNESIQLIAIDSQWYLENWNHNPTINDECEIKTRERFFEELEGELKKAQGKTIVFAMHHPMYTNGVHGGQYAISKHLFPSQKKIPVPFLASLATQIRTQGGVSIQDRYNERYNNLMKRIETIAYDTKNLVFVSGHEHTLQYIETERIKQIVSGSGAKESYATLGNNGLFSYGKQGFAELTVFKDGSSWVTIYGEENGEPKQLFSKMIFEPLENYDVSDLPNTFPQEVTTSVYSKDETDKSEFFEAIWGERYRELYSTDITAKVATLDTLYGGLEVVRAGGGHQTKSLRLKTKDGRELNMRALRKSATQYLQKVLFKDKYIEDEFEKTAIERLIQDFYTAAHPYAFMVVPDLSDAAKIYHTNPKIYYIPKHKHLGKFNKDYGNELYMIEERPEDNYTDDRNFGYADDIESTHDIIEKIRKDEKYKIDENAYVRARLFDMLIGDWDRHQDQWRWAQFNQENGDKWYRPIPRDRDQVFSNFDGALLDIMKVISGSTKQLQVYDEKLEDIEWMNAAGVKLDRVLVQQATKDKWLEHAKFLQENVTDEVIEKAFSKVPEEVQDETLADIKAKLKGRRSNLLDIAERYYNFLNELVVLTGTDKDDYIEVTRTGDDETNVKISRIIDGEKAEVIVDKTFNKDLTKEIWIYG
;
A
#
# COMPACT_ATOMS: atom_id res chain seq x y z
N MET A 1 6.14 -11.39 62.37
CA MET A 1 5.46 -10.24 61.74
C MET A 1 6.15 -9.68 60.48
N LYS A 2 7.49 -9.62 60.38
CA LYS A 2 8.16 -9.19 59.13
C LYS A 2 8.04 -10.19 57.97
N LEU A 3 8.08 -11.51 58.24
CA LEU A 3 7.88 -12.55 57.21
C LEU A 3 6.47 -12.53 56.59
N PHE A 4 5.45 -12.22 57.40
CA PHE A 4 4.06 -12.15 56.94
C PHE A 4 3.81 -10.93 56.04
N LYS A 5 4.52 -9.80 56.28
CA LYS A 5 4.46 -8.63 55.40
C LYS A 5 5.12 -8.87 54.04
N TYR A 6 6.19 -9.67 53.96
CA TYR A 6 6.79 -10.04 52.67
C TYR A 6 5.92 -11.04 51.89
N LEU A 7 5.22 -11.94 52.58
CA LEU A 7 4.27 -12.86 51.95
C LEU A 7 3.00 -12.16 51.43
N VAL A 8 2.52 -11.12 52.13
CA VAL A 8 1.39 -10.29 51.66
C VAL A 8 1.81 -9.38 50.51
N ILE A 9 3.02 -8.81 50.51
CA ILE A 9 3.53 -8.04 49.37
C ILE A 9 3.80 -8.94 48.16
N ALA A 10 4.28 -10.18 48.34
CA ALA A 10 4.39 -11.16 47.25
C ALA A 10 3.01 -11.65 46.74
N SER A 11 2.00 -11.75 47.61
CA SER A 11 0.62 -12.10 47.24
C SER A 11 -0.15 -10.95 46.58
N CYS A 12 0.24 -9.69 46.78
CA CYS A 12 -0.36 -8.55 46.10
C CYS A 12 0.16 -8.36 44.66
N PHE A 13 1.19 -9.09 44.24
CA PHE A 13 1.70 -9.11 42.86
C PHE A 13 1.13 -10.26 41.99
N THR A 14 0.20 -11.09 42.51
CA THR A 14 -0.29 -12.29 41.79
C THR A 14 -1.72 -12.19 41.26
N VAL A 15 -2.25 -10.98 41.03
CA VAL A 15 -3.52 -10.80 40.30
C VAL A 15 -3.24 -10.49 38.83
N THR A 16 -2.40 -11.31 38.19
CA THR A 16 -2.37 -11.40 36.74
C THR A 16 -3.13 -12.67 36.35
N SER A 17 -4.07 -12.55 35.41
CA SER A 17 -4.84 -13.69 34.92
C SER A 17 -3.87 -14.76 34.41
N CYS A 18 -3.76 -15.88 35.13
CA CYS A 18 -2.84 -16.96 34.76
C CYS A 18 -3.32 -17.63 33.46
N ALA A 19 -2.38 -17.93 32.55
CA ALA A 19 -2.69 -18.62 31.30
C ALA A 19 -3.36 -19.98 31.57
N THR A 20 -4.49 -20.25 30.92
CA THR A 20 -5.39 -21.38 31.20
C THR A 20 -6.08 -21.87 29.92
N PHE A 21 -6.72 -23.03 29.99
CA PHE A 21 -7.60 -23.54 28.94
C PHE A 21 -9.04 -23.00 29.08
N LYS A 22 -9.43 -22.52 30.26
CA LYS A 22 -10.79 -22.07 30.55
C LYS A 22 -11.08 -20.72 29.89
N ALA A 23 -12.35 -20.49 29.55
CA ALA A 23 -12.76 -19.23 28.98
C ALA A 23 -12.61 -18.08 29.99
N GLN A 24 -12.06 -16.96 29.53
CA GLN A 24 -11.86 -15.73 30.29
C GLN A 24 -12.53 -14.57 29.56
N TYR A 25 -13.05 -13.62 30.32
CA TYR A 25 -13.90 -12.54 29.81
C TYR A 25 -13.51 -11.24 30.50
N LEU A 26 -13.42 -10.16 29.75
CA LEU A 26 -13.35 -8.82 30.33
C LEU A 26 -14.72 -8.40 30.88
N ASN A 27 -15.79 -8.71 30.14
CA ASN A 27 -17.17 -8.46 30.52
C ASN A 27 -18.01 -9.74 30.44
N GLU A 28 -18.67 -10.08 31.55
CA GLU A 28 -19.52 -11.26 31.68
C GLU A 28 -20.77 -11.20 30.78
N ALA A 29 -21.25 -10.00 30.41
CA ALA A 29 -22.40 -9.84 29.51
C ALA A 29 -22.16 -10.43 28.12
N ASP A 30 -20.90 -10.42 27.65
CA ASP A 30 -20.54 -10.90 26.32
C ASP A 30 -20.69 -12.42 26.14
N LYS A 31 -20.93 -13.17 27.24
CA LYS A 31 -21.22 -14.61 27.20
C LYS A 31 -22.55 -14.94 26.51
N THR A 32 -23.55 -14.10 26.74
CA THR A 32 -24.96 -14.40 26.41
C THR A 32 -25.55 -13.44 25.41
N ASN A 33 -24.78 -12.45 24.93
CA ASN A 33 -25.20 -11.55 23.87
C ASN A 33 -25.74 -12.36 22.68
N GLN A 34 -26.83 -11.86 22.10
CA GLN A 34 -27.46 -12.43 20.93
C GLN A 34 -27.27 -11.48 19.76
N LEU A 35 -27.11 -12.04 18.58
CA LEU A 35 -27.11 -11.27 17.34
C LEU A 35 -28.43 -10.50 17.20
N PRO A 36 -28.40 -9.25 16.71
CA PRO A 36 -29.61 -8.48 16.47
C PRO A 36 -30.44 -9.13 15.35
N ASN A 37 -31.76 -9.00 15.43
CA ASN A 37 -32.65 -9.43 14.36
C ASN A 37 -32.63 -8.41 13.21
N LYS A 38 -31.61 -8.50 12.35
CA LYS A 38 -31.36 -7.66 11.18
C LYS A 38 -31.05 -8.52 9.96
N GLU A 39 -31.19 -7.95 8.78
CA GLU A 39 -30.84 -8.63 7.53
C GLU A 39 -29.31 -8.78 7.41
N ILE A 40 -28.86 -10.02 7.35
CA ILE A 40 -27.44 -10.38 7.18
C ILE A 40 -27.04 -10.12 5.73
N ASN A 41 -25.86 -9.55 5.55
CA ASN A 41 -25.20 -9.42 4.25
C ASN A 41 -24.37 -10.67 3.96
N THR A 42 -23.41 -10.99 4.84
CA THR A 42 -22.51 -12.15 4.72
C THR A 42 -22.06 -12.62 6.11
N THR A 43 -21.98 -13.94 6.30
CA THR A 43 -21.30 -14.55 7.46
C THR A 43 -19.98 -15.21 7.02
N PHE A 44 -18.91 -14.92 7.77
CA PHE A 44 -17.59 -15.55 7.63
C PHE A 44 -17.37 -16.53 8.78
N TYR A 45 -17.21 -17.81 8.46
CA TYR A 45 -16.82 -18.87 9.40
C TYR A 45 -15.29 -19.02 9.39
N LEU A 46 -14.66 -18.97 10.56
CA LEU A 46 -13.21 -18.78 10.72
C LEU A 46 -12.59 -19.95 11.50
N ILE A 47 -11.73 -20.75 10.88
CA ILE A 47 -11.17 -21.97 11.46
C ILE A 47 -9.69 -22.09 11.10
N GLY A 48 -8.77 -21.98 12.05
CA GLY A 48 -7.32 -22.15 11.84
C GLY A 48 -6.78 -23.41 12.49
N ASP A 49 -5.60 -23.85 12.04
CA ASP A 49 -4.81 -24.92 12.66
C ASP A 49 -5.59 -26.25 12.75
N ALA A 50 -6.41 -26.53 11.74
CA ALA A 50 -7.25 -27.72 11.64
C ALA A 50 -6.52 -28.92 11.01
N GLY A 51 -5.22 -28.81 10.72
CA GLY A 51 -4.42 -29.82 10.04
C GLY A 51 -4.09 -31.11 10.81
N LEU A 52 -4.86 -31.44 11.85
CA LEU A 52 -4.68 -32.66 12.64
C LEU A 52 -6.04 -33.29 12.98
N SER A 53 -6.35 -34.43 12.39
CA SER A 53 -7.60 -35.17 12.64
C SER A 53 -7.34 -36.68 12.79
N PRO A 54 -8.23 -37.43 13.49
CA PRO A 54 -8.16 -38.89 13.48
C PRO A 54 -8.31 -39.45 12.06
N GLN A 55 -7.85 -40.67 11.84
CA GLN A 55 -7.87 -41.27 10.50
C GLN A 55 -9.32 -41.49 10.03
N GLY A 56 -9.71 -40.86 8.92
CA GLY A 56 -11.03 -40.94 8.32
C GLY A 56 -12.12 -40.16 9.06
N GLU A 57 -11.76 -39.35 10.05
CA GLU A 57 -12.69 -38.58 10.88
C GLU A 57 -12.29 -37.10 10.91
N MET A 58 -13.19 -36.26 11.40
CA MET A 58 -12.93 -34.84 11.66
C MET A 58 -12.37 -34.65 13.07
N SER A 59 -11.61 -33.57 13.29
CA SER A 59 -11.34 -33.10 14.66
C SER A 59 -12.66 -32.75 15.37
N ASN A 60 -12.63 -32.62 16.69
CA ASN A 60 -13.84 -32.24 17.43
C ASN A 60 -14.34 -30.86 17.00
N ALA A 61 -13.43 -29.88 16.82
CA ALA A 61 -13.82 -28.55 16.35
C ALA A 61 -14.47 -28.59 14.96
N LEU A 62 -13.90 -29.36 14.01
CA LEU A 62 -14.46 -29.54 12.67
C LEU A 62 -15.82 -30.24 12.71
N THR A 63 -16.00 -31.19 13.62
CA THR A 63 -17.30 -31.85 13.85
C THR A 63 -18.34 -30.85 14.37
N ALA A 64 -17.98 -30.06 15.39
CA ALA A 64 -18.86 -29.02 15.94
C ALA A 64 -19.21 -27.96 14.90
N PHE A 65 -18.25 -27.54 14.08
CA PHE A 65 -18.48 -26.64 12.97
C PHE A 65 -19.41 -27.24 11.92
N ASN A 66 -19.16 -28.49 11.48
CA ASN A 66 -20.00 -29.18 10.50
C ASN A 66 -21.46 -29.29 10.97
N ASN A 67 -21.68 -29.64 12.25
CA ASN A 67 -23.01 -29.69 12.85
C ASN A 67 -23.67 -28.30 12.91
N HIS A 68 -22.89 -27.26 13.23
CA HIS A 68 -23.38 -25.88 13.30
C HIS A 68 -23.93 -25.36 11.98
N ILE A 69 -23.29 -25.70 10.85
CA ILE A 69 -23.70 -25.25 9.52
C ILE A 69 -24.72 -26.17 8.85
N ALA A 70 -24.92 -27.40 9.33
CA ALA A 70 -25.71 -28.43 8.66
C ALA A 70 -27.15 -28.02 8.32
N ASN A 71 -27.76 -27.13 9.12
CA ASN A 71 -29.13 -26.67 8.95
C ASN A 71 -29.24 -25.16 8.62
N LYS A 72 -28.12 -24.50 8.30
CA LYS A 72 -28.09 -23.08 7.93
C LYS A 72 -28.16 -22.93 6.40
N ASN A 73 -28.81 -21.86 5.93
CA ASN A 73 -28.63 -21.45 4.53
C ASN A 73 -27.31 -20.69 4.43
N THR A 74 -26.33 -21.25 3.74
CA THR A 74 -24.95 -20.74 3.64
C THR A 74 -24.64 -20.12 2.28
N GLU A 75 -25.65 -19.93 1.43
CA GLU A 75 -25.49 -19.26 0.16
C GLU A 75 -25.08 -17.80 0.37
N GLY A 76 -23.96 -17.39 -0.23
CA GLY A 76 -23.36 -16.06 -0.05
C GLY A 76 -22.48 -15.90 1.19
N ASP A 77 -22.31 -16.95 2.00
CA ASP A 77 -21.38 -16.99 3.14
C ASP A 77 -19.98 -17.46 2.73
N TYR A 78 -19.01 -17.29 3.62
CA TYR A 78 -17.62 -17.71 3.43
C TYR A 78 -17.15 -18.63 4.56
N THR A 79 -16.48 -19.74 4.24
CA THR A 79 -15.67 -20.49 5.22
C THR A 79 -14.20 -20.27 4.93
N ILE A 80 -13.45 -19.75 5.91
CA ILE A 80 -12.02 -19.45 5.78
C ILE A 80 -11.21 -20.36 6.71
N PHE A 81 -10.38 -21.20 6.12
CA PHE A 81 -9.34 -21.98 6.82
C PHE A 81 -8.07 -21.15 6.97
N LEU A 82 -7.76 -20.73 8.20
CA LEU A 82 -6.79 -19.68 8.54
C LEU A 82 -5.32 -20.18 8.65
N GLY A 83 -4.93 -21.16 7.83
CA GLY A 83 -3.58 -21.71 7.78
C GLY A 83 -3.29 -22.82 8.77
N ASP A 84 -2.12 -23.44 8.60
CA ASP A 84 -1.72 -24.69 9.26
C ASP A 84 -2.72 -25.81 8.97
N ASN A 85 -3.00 -25.97 7.68
CA ASN A 85 -3.97 -26.93 7.18
C ASN A 85 -3.42 -28.36 7.24
N ILE A 86 -2.11 -28.54 7.48
CA ILE A 86 -1.45 -29.84 7.62
C ILE A 86 -0.43 -29.82 8.76
N TYR A 87 -0.40 -30.89 9.56
CA TYR A 87 0.67 -31.17 10.51
C TYR A 87 1.35 -32.54 10.27
N PRO A 88 2.65 -32.69 10.59
CA PRO A 88 3.56 -31.63 11.03
C PRO A 88 4.18 -30.82 9.88
N ASP A 89 4.30 -31.37 8.67
CA ASP A 89 5.20 -30.83 7.64
C ASP A 89 4.56 -30.79 6.24
N GLY A 90 3.65 -29.82 6.01
CA GLY A 90 2.99 -29.52 4.73
C GLY A 90 2.53 -30.74 3.93
N LEU A 91 2.36 -30.60 2.61
CA LEU A 91 1.97 -31.73 1.75
C LEU A 91 3.19 -32.37 1.04
N PRO A 92 3.63 -33.59 1.43
CA PRO A 92 4.78 -34.26 0.82
C PRO A 92 4.51 -34.71 -0.63
N GLU A 93 5.57 -35.16 -1.30
CA GLU A 93 5.45 -35.86 -2.58
C GLU A 93 4.64 -37.16 -2.42
N LYS A 94 4.04 -37.66 -3.52
CA LYS A 94 3.08 -38.77 -3.49
C LYS A 94 3.61 -40.04 -2.81
N ASP A 95 4.88 -40.36 -3.01
CA ASP A 95 5.51 -41.57 -2.48
C ASP A 95 6.29 -41.31 -1.17
N ALA A 96 6.26 -40.09 -0.65
CA ALA A 96 6.98 -39.72 0.55
C ALA A 96 6.24 -40.13 1.83
N LYS A 97 7.00 -40.43 2.89
CA LYS A 97 6.46 -40.69 4.22
C LYS A 97 5.70 -39.45 4.72
N GLY A 98 4.53 -39.66 5.33
CA GLY A 98 3.70 -38.56 5.82
C GLY A 98 2.56 -38.17 4.88
N ARG A 99 2.63 -38.55 3.58
CA ARG A 99 1.64 -38.18 2.56
C ARG A 99 0.20 -38.53 2.97
N ALA A 100 -0.03 -39.78 3.37
CA ALA A 100 -1.38 -40.23 3.76
C ALA A 100 -1.93 -39.50 4.99
N GLN A 101 -1.07 -39.14 5.95
CA GLN A 101 -1.50 -38.34 7.11
C GLN A 101 -1.84 -36.90 6.71
N ALA A 102 -1.06 -36.31 5.80
CA ALA A 102 -1.31 -34.97 5.27
C ALA A 102 -2.63 -34.92 4.47
N GLU A 103 -2.88 -35.91 3.61
CA GLU A 103 -4.15 -36.05 2.88
C GLU A 103 -5.33 -36.22 3.84
N ASN A 104 -5.19 -37.05 4.89
CA ASN A 104 -6.23 -37.20 5.91
C ASN A 104 -6.59 -35.87 6.60
N ALA A 105 -5.59 -35.03 6.87
CA ALA A 105 -5.81 -33.71 7.46
C ALA A 105 -6.58 -32.77 6.53
N LEU A 106 -6.25 -32.77 5.23
CA LEU A 106 -6.97 -32.00 4.22
C LEU A 106 -8.38 -32.53 4.02
N ASP A 107 -8.54 -33.84 3.89
CA ASP A 107 -9.83 -34.50 3.68
C ASP A 107 -10.80 -34.23 4.84
N ALA A 108 -10.31 -34.17 6.08
CA ALA A 108 -11.15 -33.82 7.23
C ALA A 108 -11.73 -32.39 7.11
N GLN A 109 -10.94 -31.43 6.64
CA GLN A 109 -11.38 -30.04 6.42
C GLN A 109 -12.32 -29.95 5.21
N ILE A 110 -11.99 -30.63 4.11
CA ILE A 110 -12.86 -30.71 2.92
C ILE A 110 -14.23 -31.32 3.28
N ASN A 111 -14.24 -32.38 4.08
CA ASN A 111 -15.47 -33.04 4.50
C ASN A 111 -16.33 -32.16 5.43
N SER A 112 -15.72 -31.29 6.25
CA SER A 112 -16.45 -30.40 7.16
C SER A 112 -17.29 -29.35 6.41
N VAL A 113 -16.94 -29.04 5.17
CA VAL A 113 -17.64 -28.07 4.30
C VAL A 113 -18.41 -28.72 3.15
N LYS A 114 -18.55 -30.04 3.12
CA LYS A 114 -19.16 -30.76 1.97
C LYS A 114 -20.58 -30.30 1.60
N ASN A 115 -21.37 -29.82 2.57
CA ASN A 115 -22.72 -29.32 2.37
C ASN A 115 -22.82 -27.79 2.43
N PHE A 116 -21.67 -27.09 2.51
CA PHE A 116 -21.60 -25.64 2.47
C PHE A 116 -21.86 -25.17 1.04
N LYS A 117 -22.76 -24.19 0.87
CA LYS A 117 -23.14 -23.66 -0.45
C LYS A 117 -22.45 -22.34 -0.80
N GLY A 118 -21.78 -21.73 0.16
CA GLY A 118 -21.02 -20.50 -0.03
C GLY A 118 -19.60 -20.78 -0.52
N GLU A 119 -18.75 -19.77 -0.42
CA GLU A 119 -17.36 -19.83 -0.88
C GLU A 119 -16.45 -20.40 0.21
N VAL A 120 -15.54 -21.31 -0.18
CA VAL A 120 -14.55 -21.90 0.73
C VAL A 120 -13.18 -21.37 0.36
N LEU A 121 -12.44 -20.89 1.36
CA LEU A 121 -11.11 -20.34 1.19
C LEU A 121 -10.13 -20.95 2.17
N PHE A 122 -9.00 -21.44 1.67
CA PHE A 122 -7.84 -21.85 2.45
C PHE A 122 -6.74 -20.80 2.29
N ILE A 123 -6.14 -20.36 3.38
CA ILE A 123 -4.88 -19.61 3.35
C ILE A 123 -3.75 -20.48 3.94
N PRO A 124 -2.49 -20.26 3.56
CA PRO A 124 -1.37 -21.00 4.14
C PRO A 124 -0.94 -20.48 5.51
N GLY A 125 -0.49 -21.41 6.35
CA GLY A 125 0.26 -21.17 7.58
C GLY A 125 1.69 -21.66 7.48
N ASN A 126 2.46 -21.49 8.57
CA ASN A 126 3.87 -21.83 8.54
C ASN A 126 4.12 -23.34 8.35
N HIS A 127 3.25 -24.20 8.87
CA HIS A 127 3.39 -25.65 8.70
C HIS A 127 3.13 -26.13 7.26
N ASP A 128 2.34 -25.39 6.48
CA ASP A 128 2.07 -25.70 5.07
C ASP A 128 3.34 -25.53 4.22
N TRP A 129 4.22 -24.59 4.59
CA TRP A 129 5.51 -24.33 3.93
C TRP A 129 6.61 -25.36 4.22
N TYR A 130 6.48 -26.19 5.25
CA TYR A 130 7.57 -27.08 5.71
C TYR A 130 7.86 -28.26 4.77
N SER A 131 7.06 -28.47 3.73
CA SER A 131 7.24 -29.54 2.74
C SER A 131 7.98 -29.10 1.48
N ASN A 132 9.25 -28.72 1.62
CA ASN A 132 10.09 -28.15 0.54
C ASN A 132 9.58 -26.79 0.02
N GLY A 133 9.09 -25.93 0.92
CA GLY A 133 8.71 -24.55 0.62
C GLY A 133 7.63 -24.46 -0.44
N LEU A 134 7.84 -23.58 -1.42
CA LEU A 134 6.87 -23.29 -2.50
C LEU A 134 6.40 -24.56 -3.24
N LYS A 135 7.27 -25.56 -3.43
CA LYS A 135 6.89 -26.80 -4.12
C LYS A 135 5.84 -27.60 -3.34
N GLY A 136 5.93 -27.62 -2.01
CA GLY A 136 4.93 -28.26 -1.14
C GLY A 136 3.63 -27.50 -1.12
N LEU A 137 3.74 -26.17 -1.03
CA LEU A 137 2.61 -25.29 -1.04
C LEU A 137 1.78 -25.45 -2.33
N LYS A 138 2.42 -25.44 -3.51
CA LYS A 138 1.73 -25.66 -4.79
C LYS A 138 1.09 -27.05 -4.91
N ARG A 139 1.66 -28.08 -4.29
CA ARG A 139 1.02 -29.40 -4.23
C ARG A 139 -0.25 -29.36 -3.40
N GLN A 140 -0.25 -28.61 -2.29
CA GLN A 140 -1.38 -28.47 -1.39
C GLN A 140 -2.49 -27.62 -2.00
N GLU A 141 -2.15 -26.48 -2.58
CA GLU A 141 -3.04 -25.65 -3.41
C GLU A 141 -3.76 -26.52 -4.44
N LYS A 142 -3.01 -27.24 -5.28
CA LYS A 142 -3.58 -28.16 -6.25
C LYS A 142 -4.52 -29.21 -5.64
N TYR A 143 -4.16 -29.79 -4.50
CA TYR A 143 -4.98 -30.83 -3.85
C TYR A 143 -6.34 -30.28 -3.42
N ILE A 144 -6.34 -29.08 -2.82
CA ILE A 144 -7.55 -28.40 -2.35
C ILE A 144 -8.42 -27.98 -3.54
N GLU A 145 -7.81 -27.41 -4.59
CA GLU A 145 -8.55 -26.99 -5.77
C GLU A 145 -9.14 -28.17 -6.56
N ASP A 146 -8.41 -29.28 -6.67
CA ASP A 146 -8.91 -30.50 -7.31
C ASP A 146 -10.16 -31.04 -6.56
N ALA A 147 -10.29 -30.77 -5.26
CA ALA A 147 -11.39 -31.25 -4.42
C ALA A 147 -12.58 -30.27 -4.32
N LEU A 148 -12.31 -28.97 -4.23
CA LEU A 148 -13.33 -27.94 -3.93
C LEU A 148 -13.57 -26.95 -5.08
N GLY A 149 -12.74 -26.97 -6.13
CA GLY A 149 -12.80 -26.03 -7.24
C GLY A 149 -11.67 -24.99 -7.19
N LYS A 150 -11.49 -24.28 -8.30
CA LYS A 150 -10.45 -23.23 -8.43
C LYS A 150 -10.67 -22.08 -7.45
N ASN A 151 -9.62 -21.34 -7.16
CA ASN A 151 -9.62 -20.15 -6.30
C ASN A 151 -9.96 -20.44 -4.82
N THR A 152 -9.98 -21.72 -4.41
CA THR A 152 -10.29 -22.14 -3.04
C THR A 152 -9.05 -22.15 -2.13
N PHE A 153 -7.87 -21.88 -2.68
CA PHE A 153 -6.62 -21.69 -1.95
C PHE A 153 -6.02 -20.34 -2.35
N GLN A 154 -5.91 -19.39 -1.43
CA GLN A 154 -5.33 -18.07 -1.72
C GLN A 154 -4.29 -17.64 -0.69
N PRO A 155 -3.29 -16.84 -1.10
CA PRO A 155 -3.05 -16.44 -2.49
C PRO A 155 -2.47 -17.59 -3.35
N GLU A 156 -2.88 -17.64 -4.62
CA GLU A 156 -2.41 -18.66 -5.58
C GLU A 156 -0.91 -18.54 -5.90
N ASN A 157 -0.34 -19.63 -6.43
CA ASN A 157 1.04 -19.72 -6.89
C ASN A 157 2.12 -19.42 -5.82
N GLY A 158 1.72 -19.39 -4.54
CA GLY A 158 2.57 -18.98 -3.41
C GLY A 158 2.83 -17.49 -3.34
N CYS A 159 1.93 -16.68 -3.90
CA CYS A 159 2.01 -15.22 -3.83
C CYS A 159 1.59 -14.68 -2.45
N PRO A 160 1.95 -13.43 -2.12
CA PRO A 160 1.78 -12.94 -0.75
C PRO A 160 0.43 -12.31 -0.44
N LEU A 161 -0.33 -11.92 -1.45
CA LEU A 161 -1.52 -11.08 -1.30
C LEU A 161 -2.56 -11.45 -2.35
N GLU A 162 -3.81 -11.59 -1.91
CA GLU A 162 -4.99 -11.68 -2.77
C GLU A 162 -6.10 -10.78 -2.19
N SER A 163 -6.84 -10.12 -3.08
CA SER A 163 -7.89 -9.17 -2.71
C SER A 163 -9.20 -9.54 -3.41
N ILE A 164 -10.13 -10.09 -2.63
CA ILE A 164 -11.38 -10.68 -3.10
C ILE A 164 -12.52 -9.68 -2.86
N ASP A 165 -13.12 -9.19 -3.94
CA ASP A 165 -14.34 -8.39 -3.87
C ASP A 165 -15.54 -9.30 -3.56
N VAL A 166 -15.91 -9.36 -2.27
CA VAL A 166 -17.04 -10.17 -1.80
C VAL A 166 -18.35 -9.59 -2.33
N ASN A 167 -18.52 -8.27 -2.23
CA ASN A 167 -19.60 -7.49 -2.82
C ASN A 167 -19.31 -5.98 -2.69
N GLU A 168 -20.25 -5.14 -3.16
CA GLU A 168 -20.15 -3.67 -3.12
C GLU A 168 -19.85 -3.07 -1.73
N SER A 169 -20.15 -3.80 -0.65
CA SER A 169 -19.99 -3.37 0.74
C SER A 169 -18.92 -4.12 1.53
N ILE A 170 -18.33 -5.20 1.01
CA ILE A 170 -17.38 -6.05 1.75
C ILE A 170 -16.16 -6.39 0.88
N GLN A 171 -14.96 -6.26 1.46
CA GLN A 171 -13.70 -6.72 0.86
C GLN A 171 -13.07 -7.79 1.76
N LEU A 172 -12.59 -8.88 1.17
CA LEU A 172 -11.73 -9.85 1.84
C LEU A 172 -10.31 -9.69 1.32
N ILE A 173 -9.37 -9.38 2.20
CA ILE A 173 -7.94 -9.31 1.88
C ILE A 173 -7.26 -10.50 2.56
N ALA A 174 -6.68 -11.41 1.79
CA ALA A 174 -5.96 -12.58 2.28
C ALA A 174 -4.46 -12.41 2.04
N ILE A 175 -3.64 -12.66 3.07
CA ILE A 175 -2.17 -12.66 2.91
C ILE A 175 -1.55 -13.97 3.36
N ASP A 176 -0.52 -14.38 2.63
CA ASP A 176 0.44 -15.35 3.13
C ASP A 176 1.46 -14.62 4.02
N SER A 177 1.18 -14.62 5.32
CA SER A 177 2.12 -14.04 6.30
C SER A 177 3.43 -14.83 6.40
N GLN A 178 3.44 -16.13 6.09
CA GLN A 178 4.67 -16.92 6.07
C GLN A 178 5.56 -16.52 4.89
N TRP A 179 5.03 -16.16 3.72
CA TRP A 179 5.83 -15.66 2.59
C TRP A 179 6.77 -14.52 3.00
N TYR A 180 6.26 -13.58 3.81
CA TYR A 180 7.07 -12.46 4.30
C TYR A 180 8.13 -12.93 5.29
N LEU A 181 7.79 -13.87 6.17
CA LEU A 181 8.70 -14.41 7.18
C LEU A 181 9.80 -15.29 6.54
N GLU A 182 9.47 -16.01 5.48
CA GLU A 182 10.30 -17.05 4.88
C GLU A 182 11.70 -16.56 4.52
N ASN A 183 12.68 -17.46 4.62
CA ASN A 183 14.03 -17.15 4.17
C ASN A 183 14.12 -17.35 2.65
N TRP A 184 14.07 -16.25 1.90
CA TRP A 184 14.12 -16.28 0.44
C TRP A 184 15.45 -16.81 -0.11
N ASN A 185 16.53 -16.82 0.66
CA ASN A 185 17.77 -17.48 0.22
C ASN A 185 17.62 -19.01 0.19
N HIS A 186 16.71 -19.58 0.98
CA HIS A 186 16.38 -21.01 0.93
C HIS A 186 15.24 -21.31 -0.06
N ASN A 187 14.46 -20.29 -0.44
CA ASN A 187 13.39 -20.36 -1.42
C ASN A 187 13.58 -19.25 -2.48
N PRO A 188 14.61 -19.32 -3.34
CA PRO A 188 14.93 -18.22 -4.25
C PRO A 188 13.87 -17.98 -5.32
N THR A 189 13.05 -18.98 -5.61
CA THR A 189 11.97 -18.93 -6.62
C THR A 189 10.61 -18.53 -6.03
N ILE A 190 10.57 -18.02 -4.79
CA ILE A 190 9.33 -17.80 -4.03
C ILE A 190 8.35 -16.82 -4.70
N ASN A 191 8.86 -15.95 -5.55
CA ASN A 191 8.13 -14.86 -6.19
C ASN A 191 8.20 -14.94 -7.72
N ASP A 192 8.68 -16.03 -8.31
CA ASP A 192 8.87 -16.15 -9.76
C ASP A 192 7.55 -15.94 -10.53
N GLU A 193 6.45 -16.47 -9.99
CA GLU A 193 5.12 -16.41 -10.60
C GLU A 193 4.22 -15.30 -10.01
N CYS A 194 4.78 -14.41 -9.18
CA CYS A 194 4.03 -13.34 -8.53
C CYS A 194 4.36 -11.97 -9.14
N GLU A 195 3.38 -11.07 -9.21
CA GLU A 195 3.65 -9.66 -9.53
C GLU A 195 4.53 -9.02 -8.43
N ILE A 196 4.25 -9.37 -7.17
CA ILE A 196 4.98 -8.84 -6.02
C ILE A 196 6.34 -9.54 -5.88
N LYS A 197 7.40 -8.86 -6.34
CA LYS A 197 8.78 -9.36 -6.28
C LYS A 197 9.56 -8.98 -5.02
N THR A 198 9.10 -8.00 -4.23
CA THR A 198 9.81 -7.52 -3.03
C THR A 198 8.88 -7.36 -1.83
N ARG A 199 9.45 -7.34 -0.63
CA ARG A 199 8.70 -7.08 0.61
C ARG A 199 8.16 -5.65 0.65
N GLU A 200 8.90 -4.72 0.09
CA GLU A 200 8.49 -3.32 -0.05
C GLU A 200 7.28 -3.20 -0.97
N ARG A 201 7.31 -3.87 -2.14
CA ARG A 201 6.17 -3.92 -3.07
C ARG A 201 4.95 -4.57 -2.45
N PHE A 202 5.13 -5.61 -1.62
CA PHE A 202 4.03 -6.21 -0.85
C PHE A 202 3.29 -5.16 -0.01
N PHE A 203 4.02 -4.28 0.68
CA PHE A 203 3.41 -3.23 1.48
C PHE A 203 2.72 -2.15 0.64
N GLU A 204 3.30 -1.78 -0.51
CA GLU A 204 2.70 -0.82 -1.44
C GLU A 204 1.37 -1.35 -2.01
N GLU A 205 1.36 -2.61 -2.46
CA GLU A 205 0.14 -3.24 -2.98
C GLU A 205 -0.90 -3.44 -1.89
N LEU A 206 -0.48 -3.83 -0.68
CA LEU A 206 -1.39 -3.93 0.46
C LEU A 206 -2.05 -2.58 0.80
N GLU A 207 -1.26 -1.50 0.80
CA GLU A 207 -1.79 -0.14 0.99
C GLU A 207 -2.74 0.25 -0.14
N GLY A 208 -2.41 -0.14 -1.38
CA GLY A 208 -3.27 -0.02 -2.54
C GLY A 208 -4.63 -0.68 -2.31
N GLU A 209 -4.65 -1.97 -1.97
CA GLU A 209 -5.88 -2.75 -1.74
C GLU A 209 -6.74 -2.18 -0.61
N LEU A 210 -6.12 -1.77 0.51
CA LEU A 210 -6.85 -1.11 1.60
C LEU A 210 -7.45 0.23 1.17
N LYS A 211 -6.76 1.02 0.32
CA LYS A 211 -7.32 2.24 -0.27
C LYS A 211 -8.47 1.93 -1.24
N LYS A 212 -8.34 0.89 -2.07
CA LYS A 212 -9.40 0.47 -3.01
C LYS A 212 -10.68 0.05 -2.26
N ALA A 213 -10.52 -0.57 -1.09
CA ALA A 213 -11.59 -1.07 -0.24
C ALA A 213 -12.17 -0.03 0.74
N GLN A 214 -11.75 1.24 0.66
CA GLN A 214 -12.27 2.29 1.53
C GLN A 214 -13.80 2.41 1.45
N GLY A 215 -14.43 2.44 2.62
CA GLY A 215 -15.89 2.52 2.76
C GLY A 215 -16.60 1.17 2.70
N LYS A 216 -15.88 0.06 2.46
CA LYS A 216 -16.36 -1.31 2.67
C LYS A 216 -16.03 -1.78 4.10
N THR A 217 -16.68 -2.85 4.56
CA THR A 217 -16.19 -3.66 5.68
C THR A 217 -15.08 -4.57 5.16
N ILE A 218 -13.91 -4.53 5.78
CA ILE A 218 -12.73 -5.27 5.36
C ILE A 218 -12.45 -6.40 6.33
N VAL A 219 -12.47 -7.63 5.82
CA VAL A 219 -12.00 -8.83 6.52
C VAL A 219 -10.57 -9.09 6.07
N PHE A 220 -9.62 -9.04 6.99
CA PHE A 220 -8.21 -9.22 6.69
C PHE A 220 -7.72 -10.55 7.26
N ALA A 221 -7.58 -11.54 6.38
CA ALA A 221 -7.23 -12.91 6.73
C ALA A 221 -5.72 -13.15 6.60
N MET A 222 -5.12 -13.67 7.67
CA MET A 222 -3.71 -14.05 7.70
C MET A 222 -3.46 -15.13 8.73
N HIS A 223 -2.52 -16.04 8.51
CA HIS A 223 -2.24 -17.08 9.51
C HIS A 223 -1.71 -16.50 10.84
N HIS A 224 -0.70 -15.63 10.77
CA HIS A 224 -0.01 -15.10 11.94
C HIS A 224 -0.73 -13.89 12.58
N PRO A 225 -1.18 -13.96 13.85
CA PRO A 225 -1.95 -12.89 14.50
C PRO A 225 -1.17 -11.60 14.75
N MET A 226 -1.81 -10.45 14.53
CA MET A 226 -1.19 -9.15 14.85
C MET A 226 -1.02 -8.95 16.36
N TYR A 227 -1.93 -9.52 17.15
CA TYR A 227 -1.87 -9.59 18.60
C TYR A 227 -2.32 -10.98 19.07
N THR A 228 -1.62 -11.56 20.03
CA THR A 228 -2.02 -12.81 20.67
C THR A 228 -1.62 -12.78 22.15
N ASN A 229 -2.51 -13.28 23.02
CA ASN A 229 -2.25 -13.51 24.43
C ASN A 229 -2.03 -15.00 24.75
N GLY A 230 -1.57 -15.77 23.74
CA GLY A 230 -1.17 -17.17 23.88
C GLY A 230 0.35 -17.36 23.93
N VAL A 231 0.78 -18.59 23.66
CA VAL A 231 2.17 -19.04 23.85
C VAL A 231 3.13 -18.34 22.89
N HIS A 232 2.72 -18.11 21.63
CA HIS A 232 3.52 -17.39 20.64
C HIS A 232 3.61 -15.88 20.95
N GLY A 233 2.65 -15.36 21.72
CA GLY A 233 2.68 -14.03 22.34
C GLY A 233 3.51 -13.97 23.64
N GLY A 234 4.17 -15.07 24.02
CA GLY A 234 5.01 -15.13 25.20
C GLY A 234 4.26 -15.34 26.52
N GLN A 235 2.99 -15.76 26.46
CA GLN A 235 2.17 -16.06 27.63
C GLN A 235 2.20 -17.56 27.92
N TYR A 236 2.81 -17.93 29.05
CA TYR A 236 3.03 -19.33 29.41
C TYR A 236 2.32 -19.69 30.71
N ALA A 237 1.81 -20.92 30.80
CA ALA A 237 1.32 -21.46 32.06
C ALA A 237 2.45 -21.56 33.10
N ILE A 238 2.10 -21.46 34.39
CA ILE A 238 3.06 -21.62 35.52
C ILE A 238 3.86 -22.94 35.39
N SER A 239 3.24 -24.00 34.85
CA SER A 239 3.92 -25.27 34.60
C SER A 239 5.13 -25.15 33.68
N LYS A 240 5.11 -24.25 32.68
CA LYS A 240 6.25 -24.02 31.77
C LYS A 240 7.38 -23.22 32.42
N HIS A 241 7.07 -22.40 33.42
CA HIS A 241 8.07 -21.78 34.30
C HIS A 241 8.72 -22.78 35.26
N LEU A 242 8.16 -23.97 35.42
CA LEU A 242 8.71 -25.05 36.24
C LEU A 242 9.37 -26.13 35.38
N PHE A 243 8.82 -26.42 34.20
CA PHE A 243 9.20 -27.54 33.32
C PHE A 243 9.38 -27.04 31.87
N PRO A 244 10.61 -26.82 31.40
CA PRO A 244 10.86 -26.22 30.09
C PRO A 244 10.77 -27.21 28.92
N SER A 245 10.69 -28.52 29.19
CA SER A 245 10.56 -29.57 28.18
C SER A 245 9.38 -30.49 28.48
N GLN A 246 9.02 -31.37 27.53
CA GLN A 246 7.98 -32.40 27.75
C GLN A 246 8.36 -33.40 28.88
N LYS A 247 9.65 -33.50 29.22
CA LYS A 247 10.09 -34.24 30.41
C LYS A 247 9.80 -33.40 31.65
N LYS A 248 8.99 -33.94 32.57
CA LYS A 248 8.57 -33.31 33.84
C LYS A 248 9.72 -33.20 34.88
N ILE A 249 10.87 -32.65 34.47
CA ILE A 249 12.01 -32.38 35.35
C ILE A 249 11.96 -30.90 35.77
N PRO A 250 11.75 -30.58 37.06
CA PRO A 250 11.54 -29.22 37.51
C PRO A 250 12.86 -28.43 37.54
N VAL A 251 12.94 -27.32 36.80
CA VAL A 251 14.09 -26.40 36.77
C VAL A 251 13.61 -24.93 36.79
N PRO A 252 12.96 -24.48 37.87
CA PRO A 252 12.16 -23.23 37.91
C PRO A 252 12.88 -21.94 37.49
N PHE A 253 14.16 -21.80 37.82
CA PHE A 253 14.96 -20.61 37.47
C PHE A 253 15.42 -20.62 36.00
N LEU A 254 15.94 -21.76 35.52
CA LEU A 254 16.38 -21.90 34.13
C LEU A 254 15.20 -21.97 33.16
N ALA A 255 14.09 -22.59 33.57
CA ALA A 255 12.85 -22.62 32.82
C ALA A 255 12.24 -21.22 32.71
N SER A 256 12.14 -20.48 33.81
CA SER A 256 11.68 -19.09 33.76
C SER A 256 12.60 -18.20 32.93
N LEU A 257 13.92 -18.38 33.00
CA LEU A 257 14.87 -17.66 32.15
C LEU A 257 14.73 -18.03 30.67
N ALA A 258 14.59 -19.32 30.33
CA ALA A 258 14.38 -19.76 28.95
C ALA A 258 13.04 -19.25 28.38
N THR A 259 11.98 -19.29 29.18
CA THR A 259 10.67 -18.71 28.84
C THR A 259 10.80 -17.20 28.64
N GLN A 260 11.51 -16.48 29.52
CA GLN A 260 11.76 -15.04 29.39
C GLN A 260 12.59 -14.69 28.14
N ILE A 261 13.65 -15.45 27.86
CA ILE A 261 14.48 -15.30 26.66
C ILE A 261 13.65 -15.54 25.41
N ARG A 262 12.74 -16.50 25.41
CA ARG A 262 11.85 -16.73 24.27
C ARG A 262 10.82 -15.61 24.11
N THR A 263 10.17 -15.19 25.20
CA THR A 263 9.18 -14.09 25.20
C THR A 263 9.78 -12.76 24.77
N GLN A 264 10.96 -12.38 25.28
CA GLN A 264 11.58 -11.09 25.01
C GLN A 264 12.58 -11.10 23.85
N GLY A 265 13.18 -12.25 23.56
CA GLY A 265 14.22 -12.40 22.54
C GLY A 265 13.72 -12.82 21.17
N GLY A 266 12.44 -13.21 21.03
CA GLY A 266 11.83 -13.53 19.72
C GLY A 266 12.64 -14.55 18.91
N VAL A 267 13.16 -15.58 19.59
CA VAL A 267 14.18 -16.49 19.07
C VAL A 267 13.68 -17.29 17.86
N SER A 268 12.40 -17.66 17.85
CA SER A 268 11.76 -18.25 16.68
C SER A 268 11.18 -17.16 15.80
N ILE A 269 11.32 -17.29 14.48
CA ILE A 269 10.63 -16.42 13.51
C ILE A 269 9.10 -16.49 13.62
N GLN A 270 8.61 -17.58 14.24
CA GLN A 270 7.20 -17.86 14.53
C GLN A 270 6.73 -17.28 15.88
N ASP A 271 7.59 -16.59 16.64
CA ASP A 271 7.18 -15.92 17.88
C ASP A 271 6.88 -14.44 17.58
N ARG A 272 5.79 -13.88 18.14
CA ARG A 272 5.24 -12.56 17.75
C ARG A 272 6.23 -11.40 17.88
N TYR A 273 7.18 -11.49 18.80
CA TYR A 273 8.19 -10.45 19.05
C TYR A 273 9.52 -10.67 18.32
N ASN A 274 9.61 -11.67 17.43
CA ASN A 274 10.72 -11.78 16.48
C ASN A 274 10.85 -10.51 15.64
N GLU A 275 12.07 -10.11 15.28
CA GLU A 275 12.32 -8.90 14.51
C GLU A 275 11.52 -8.84 13.19
N ARG A 276 11.55 -9.90 12.39
CA ARG A 276 10.89 -9.90 11.07
C ARG A 276 9.38 -9.90 11.19
N TYR A 277 8.83 -10.74 12.07
CA TYR A 277 7.39 -10.79 12.33
C TYR A 277 6.90 -9.47 12.95
N ASN A 278 7.63 -8.92 13.90
CA ASN A 278 7.28 -7.62 14.49
C ASN A 278 7.35 -6.48 13.45
N ASN A 279 8.33 -6.49 12.55
CA ASN A 279 8.40 -5.53 11.45
C ASN A 279 7.21 -5.65 10.49
N LEU A 280 6.81 -6.87 10.14
CA LEU A 280 5.59 -7.12 9.35
C LEU A 280 4.37 -6.49 10.02
N MET A 281 4.13 -6.85 11.28
CA MET A 281 2.92 -6.44 11.99
C MET A 281 2.89 -4.93 12.25
N LYS A 282 4.01 -4.32 12.62
CA LYS A 282 4.10 -2.85 12.76
C LYS A 282 3.80 -2.12 11.45
N ARG A 283 4.29 -2.66 10.32
CA ARG A 283 4.07 -2.05 9.01
C ARG A 283 2.63 -2.23 8.54
N ILE A 284 2.04 -3.42 8.73
CA ILE A 284 0.61 -3.65 8.46
C ILE A 284 -0.25 -2.73 9.34
N GLU A 285 0.00 -2.67 10.64
CA GLU A 285 -0.72 -1.78 11.57
C GLU A 285 -0.65 -0.32 11.11
N THR A 286 0.53 0.14 10.68
CA THR A 286 0.72 1.48 10.11
C THR A 286 -0.11 1.72 8.84
N ILE A 287 -0.16 0.74 7.92
CA ILE A 287 -0.87 0.87 6.64
C ILE A 287 -2.39 0.81 6.87
N ALA A 288 -2.83 -0.11 7.73
CA ALA A 288 -4.21 -0.33 8.13
C ALA A 288 -4.82 0.82 8.92
N TYR A 289 -3.97 1.73 9.40
CA TYR A 289 -4.29 2.69 10.42
C TYR A 289 -5.55 3.55 10.18
N ASP A 290 -5.76 4.05 8.96
CA ASP A 290 -6.90 4.91 8.61
C ASP A 290 -8.17 4.12 8.23
N THR A 291 -8.12 2.80 8.34
CA THR A 291 -9.18 1.92 7.85
C THR A 291 -10.20 1.64 8.96
N LYS A 292 -11.30 2.40 8.99
CA LYS A 292 -12.27 2.39 10.10
C LYS A 292 -13.01 1.06 10.31
N ASN A 293 -13.29 0.32 9.22
CA ASN A 293 -14.08 -0.93 9.25
C ASN A 293 -13.24 -2.16 8.93
N LEU A 294 -12.09 -2.32 9.58
CA LEU A 294 -11.12 -3.39 9.32
C LEU A 294 -11.00 -4.34 10.51
N VAL A 295 -11.25 -5.63 10.27
CA VAL A 295 -11.07 -6.70 11.26
C VAL A 295 -10.05 -7.72 10.77
N PHE A 296 -9.09 -8.03 11.63
CA PHE A 296 -8.06 -9.03 11.38
C PHE A 296 -8.54 -10.39 11.89
N VAL A 297 -8.37 -11.43 11.07
CA VAL A 297 -8.74 -12.81 11.39
C VAL A 297 -7.52 -13.72 11.18
N SER A 298 -7.22 -14.57 12.15
CA SER A 298 -5.98 -15.37 12.12
C SER A 298 -6.05 -16.69 12.89
N GLY A 299 -5.13 -17.61 12.56
CA GLY A 299 -4.91 -18.88 13.27
C GLY A 299 -3.65 -18.81 14.13
N HIS A 300 -2.72 -19.74 13.89
CA HIS A 300 -1.35 -19.90 14.42
C HIS A 300 -1.25 -20.16 15.92
N GLU A 301 -1.99 -19.40 16.72
CA GLU A 301 -2.11 -19.65 18.14
C GLU A 301 -3.21 -20.68 18.37
N HIS A 302 -2.89 -21.77 19.09
CA HIS A 302 -3.82 -22.88 19.37
C HIS A 302 -4.89 -22.55 20.42
N THR A 303 -5.52 -21.38 20.27
CA THR A 303 -6.53 -20.80 21.16
C THR A 303 -7.58 -20.00 20.37
N LEU A 304 -8.71 -19.69 21.00
CA LEU A 304 -9.70 -18.74 20.51
C LEU A 304 -9.62 -17.43 21.32
N GLN A 305 -9.51 -16.29 20.65
CA GLN A 305 -9.40 -14.99 21.33
C GLN A 305 -10.14 -13.90 20.55
N TYR A 306 -10.67 -12.93 21.29
CA TYR A 306 -11.05 -11.63 20.73
C TYR A 306 -10.25 -10.55 21.45
N ILE A 307 -9.42 -9.85 20.69
CA ILE A 307 -8.49 -8.83 21.15
C ILE A 307 -8.87 -7.53 20.48
N GLU A 308 -8.98 -6.48 21.28
CA GLU A 308 -9.37 -5.16 20.81
C GLU A 308 -8.44 -4.11 21.44
N THR A 309 -7.82 -3.31 20.57
CA THR A 309 -7.17 -2.05 20.96
C THR A 309 -8.01 -0.89 20.42
N GLU A 310 -7.60 0.35 20.66
CA GLU A 310 -8.30 1.51 20.10
C GLU A 310 -8.44 1.47 18.56
N ARG A 311 -7.61 0.67 17.86
CA ARG A 311 -7.53 0.65 16.39
C ARG A 311 -7.70 -0.72 15.77
N ILE A 312 -7.26 -1.77 16.46
CA ILE A 312 -7.18 -3.11 15.88
C ILE A 312 -8.24 -3.98 16.54
N LYS A 313 -9.07 -4.58 15.68
CA LYS A 313 -9.99 -5.66 16.04
C LYS A 313 -9.40 -6.95 15.51
N GLN A 314 -9.00 -7.83 16.42
CA GLN A 314 -8.32 -9.09 16.09
C GLN A 314 -9.13 -10.26 16.62
N ILE A 315 -9.50 -11.15 15.70
CA ILE A 315 -10.06 -12.46 15.99
C ILE A 315 -8.94 -13.48 15.80
N VAL A 316 -8.66 -14.26 16.83
CA VAL A 316 -7.75 -15.41 16.76
C VAL A 316 -8.61 -16.67 16.87
N SER A 317 -8.54 -17.54 15.87
CA SER A 317 -9.35 -18.76 15.74
C SER A 317 -8.48 -19.97 15.36
N GLY A 318 -7.33 -20.16 16.03
CA GLY A 318 -6.36 -21.22 15.69
C GLY A 318 -6.57 -22.54 16.44
N SER A 319 -7.80 -22.83 16.90
CA SER A 319 -8.11 -24.05 17.68
C SER A 319 -8.94 -25.08 16.92
N GLY A 320 -8.73 -25.21 15.60
CA GLY A 320 -9.42 -26.18 14.77
C GLY A 320 -9.07 -27.64 15.08
N ALA A 321 -7.91 -27.91 15.68
CA ALA A 321 -7.53 -29.27 16.10
C ALA A 321 -6.67 -29.35 17.38
N LYS A 322 -5.98 -28.26 17.74
CA LYS A 322 -5.07 -28.22 18.89
C LYS A 322 -5.56 -27.28 19.98
N GLU A 323 -5.02 -27.49 21.18
CA GLU A 323 -5.34 -26.73 22.38
C GLU A 323 -4.05 -26.19 23.02
N SER A 324 -4.10 -24.96 23.52
CA SER A 324 -3.00 -24.31 24.20
C SER A 324 -3.50 -23.36 25.28
N TYR A 325 -2.57 -22.83 26.08
CA TYR A 325 -2.88 -21.88 27.13
C TYR A 325 -2.98 -20.47 26.56
N ALA A 326 -4.02 -19.74 26.95
CA ALA A 326 -4.12 -18.29 26.73
C ALA A 326 -4.43 -17.58 28.05
N THR A 327 -4.08 -16.30 28.10
CA THR A 327 -4.59 -15.36 29.10
C THR A 327 -5.45 -14.31 28.41
N LEU A 328 -6.27 -13.60 29.16
CA LEU A 328 -7.01 -12.43 28.66
C LEU A 328 -6.05 -11.31 28.24
N GLY A 329 -4.92 -11.14 28.93
CA GLY A 329 -4.00 -10.02 28.67
C GLY A 329 -4.63 -8.65 28.95
N ASN A 330 -3.96 -7.57 28.54
CA ASN A 330 -4.43 -6.20 28.78
C ASN A 330 -5.38 -5.68 27.69
N ASN A 331 -5.32 -6.27 26.49
CA ASN A 331 -6.08 -5.90 25.30
C ASN A 331 -7.11 -6.97 24.91
N GLY A 332 -7.18 -8.10 25.61
CA GLY A 332 -8.17 -9.13 25.32
C GLY A 332 -9.50 -8.83 25.99
N LEU A 333 -10.57 -9.07 25.23
CA LEU A 333 -11.95 -9.06 25.72
C LEU A 333 -12.45 -10.48 25.97
N PHE A 334 -11.89 -11.45 25.24
CA PHE A 334 -12.16 -12.87 25.41
C PHE A 334 -10.91 -13.73 25.12
N SER A 335 -10.72 -14.80 25.89
CA SER A 335 -9.75 -15.86 25.56
C SER A 335 -10.24 -17.24 25.99
N TYR A 336 -9.90 -18.27 25.21
CA TYR A 336 -10.26 -19.66 25.46
C TYR A 336 -9.22 -20.59 24.85
N GLY A 337 -8.77 -21.59 25.60
CA GLY A 337 -7.63 -22.43 25.18
C GLY A 337 -7.99 -23.78 24.55
N LYS A 338 -9.28 -24.07 24.34
CA LYS A 338 -9.72 -25.36 23.78
C LYS A 338 -10.27 -25.23 22.36
N GLN A 339 -10.55 -26.39 21.77
CA GLN A 339 -11.08 -26.53 20.42
C GLN A 339 -12.38 -25.76 20.17
N GLY A 340 -12.51 -25.22 18.95
CA GLY A 340 -13.69 -24.48 18.50
C GLY A 340 -13.40 -23.62 17.27
N PHE A 341 -14.26 -22.64 17.00
CA PHE A 341 -14.19 -21.76 15.83
C PHE A 341 -14.86 -20.40 16.10
N ALA A 342 -14.72 -19.45 15.17
CA ALA A 342 -15.35 -18.13 15.25
C ALA A 342 -16.22 -17.85 14.03
N GLU A 343 -17.19 -16.96 14.20
CA GLU A 343 -18.06 -16.41 13.17
C GLU A 343 -17.99 -14.89 13.20
N LEU A 344 -17.83 -14.27 12.03
CA LEU A 344 -17.99 -12.84 11.82
C LEU A 344 -19.21 -12.61 10.93
N THR A 345 -20.24 -11.96 11.47
CA THR A 345 -21.48 -11.65 10.74
C THR A 345 -21.51 -10.17 10.41
N VAL A 346 -21.62 -9.84 9.11
CA VAL A 346 -21.77 -8.48 8.60
C VAL A 346 -23.22 -8.27 8.16
N PHE A 347 -23.87 -7.22 8.67
CA PHE A 347 -25.25 -6.86 8.32
C PHE A 347 -25.29 -5.88 7.15
N LYS A 348 -26.45 -5.76 6.49
CA LYS A 348 -26.60 -4.84 5.34
C LYS A 348 -26.40 -3.35 5.66
N ASP A 349 -26.53 -2.96 6.92
CA ASP A 349 -26.24 -1.60 7.38
C ASP A 349 -24.75 -1.36 7.69
N GLY A 350 -23.90 -2.36 7.45
CA GLY A 350 -22.45 -2.34 7.72
C GLY A 350 -22.07 -2.69 9.16
N SER A 351 -23.04 -2.75 10.08
CA SER A 351 -22.74 -3.22 11.44
C SER A 351 -22.25 -4.66 11.42
N SER A 352 -21.33 -5.01 12.31
CA SER A 352 -20.67 -6.31 12.29
C SER A 352 -20.52 -6.89 13.69
N TRP A 353 -20.63 -8.20 13.80
CA TRP A 353 -20.61 -8.93 15.05
C TRP A 353 -19.68 -10.13 14.98
N VAL A 354 -18.91 -10.36 16.04
CA VAL A 354 -18.17 -11.61 16.24
C VAL A 354 -18.92 -12.52 17.20
N THR A 355 -18.96 -13.81 16.90
CA THR A 355 -19.43 -14.87 17.81
C THR A 355 -18.40 -15.99 17.84
N ILE A 356 -18.02 -16.47 19.03
CA ILE A 356 -17.02 -17.53 19.18
C ILE A 356 -17.66 -18.75 19.84
N TYR A 357 -17.43 -19.91 19.24
CA TYR A 357 -17.97 -21.20 19.66
C TYR A 357 -16.84 -22.11 20.15
N GLY A 358 -17.00 -22.67 21.35
CA GLY A 358 -16.20 -23.81 21.79
C GLY A 358 -16.89 -25.12 21.42
N GLU A 359 -16.12 -26.18 21.33
CA GLU A 359 -16.66 -27.52 21.16
C GLU A 359 -17.10 -28.13 22.51
N GLU A 360 -18.29 -28.75 22.54
CA GLU A 360 -18.76 -29.55 23.68
C GLU A 360 -19.51 -30.80 23.20
N ASN A 361 -18.83 -31.95 23.21
CA ASN A 361 -19.33 -33.26 22.73
C ASN A 361 -19.71 -33.28 21.24
N GLY A 362 -18.90 -32.65 20.40
CA GLY A 362 -19.12 -32.54 18.96
C GLY A 362 -20.18 -31.50 18.57
N GLU A 363 -20.69 -30.71 19.52
CA GLU A 363 -21.66 -29.65 19.28
C GLU A 363 -21.07 -28.26 19.52
N PRO A 364 -21.52 -27.23 18.78
CA PRO A 364 -21.08 -25.85 18.98
C PRO A 364 -21.71 -25.25 20.23
N LYS A 365 -20.89 -24.73 21.13
CA LYS A 365 -21.32 -23.97 22.31
C LYS A 365 -20.88 -22.52 22.19
N GLN A 366 -21.83 -21.61 22.08
CA GLN A 366 -21.52 -20.18 22.10
C GLN A 366 -20.82 -19.82 23.43
N LEU A 367 -19.64 -19.23 23.33
CA LEU A 367 -18.87 -18.75 24.47
C LEU A 367 -18.88 -17.23 24.56
N PHE A 368 -18.85 -16.54 23.42
CA PHE A 368 -18.70 -15.09 23.34
C PHE A 368 -19.46 -14.52 22.14
N SER A 369 -20.10 -13.37 22.29
CA SER A 369 -20.67 -12.62 21.17
C SER A 369 -20.62 -11.10 21.42
N LYS A 370 -20.20 -10.31 20.44
CA LYS A 370 -20.03 -8.87 20.57
C LYS A 370 -20.14 -8.15 19.22
N MET A 371 -20.76 -6.97 19.21
CA MET A 371 -20.66 -6.02 18.11
C MET A 371 -19.24 -5.44 18.03
N ILE A 372 -18.68 -5.41 16.82
CA ILE A 372 -17.32 -4.90 16.56
C ILE A 372 -17.33 -3.70 15.62
N PHE A 373 -18.37 -3.51 14.82
CA PHE A 373 -18.59 -2.29 14.03
C PHE A 373 -20.03 -1.83 14.18
N GLU A 374 -20.20 -0.53 14.39
CA GLU A 374 -21.50 0.14 14.35
C GLU A 374 -22.00 0.25 12.90
N PRO A 375 -23.31 0.49 12.69
CA PRO A 375 -23.85 0.78 11.36
C PRO A 375 -23.15 1.97 10.69
N LEU A 376 -23.02 1.93 9.36
CA LEU A 376 -22.46 3.03 8.59
C LEU A 376 -23.32 4.29 8.72
N GLU A 377 -22.70 5.42 9.07
CA GLU A 377 -23.38 6.71 9.13
C GLU A 377 -23.78 7.19 7.72
N ASN A 378 -25.06 7.49 7.51
CA ASN A 378 -25.55 8.13 6.29
C ASN A 378 -25.44 9.66 6.42
N TYR A 379 -24.86 10.33 5.41
CA TYR A 379 -24.92 11.79 5.32
C TYR A 379 -26.32 12.20 4.86
N ASP A 380 -27.02 12.99 5.67
CA ASP A 380 -28.34 13.51 5.29
C ASP A 380 -28.20 14.56 4.18
N VAL A 381 -28.65 14.20 2.98
CA VAL A 381 -28.62 15.07 1.80
C VAL A 381 -29.93 15.84 1.59
N SER A 382 -30.93 15.64 2.45
CA SER A 382 -32.28 16.21 2.27
C SER A 382 -32.27 17.74 2.31
N ASP A 383 -31.49 18.32 3.22
CA ASP A 383 -31.34 19.77 3.43
C ASP A 383 -30.31 20.44 2.51
N LEU A 384 -29.62 19.68 1.63
CA LEU A 384 -28.66 20.27 0.72
C LEU A 384 -29.34 21.10 -0.39
N PRO A 385 -28.77 22.27 -0.76
CA PRO A 385 -29.29 23.10 -1.84
C PRO A 385 -29.26 22.37 -3.18
N ASN A 386 -30.21 22.71 -4.06
CA ASN A 386 -30.30 22.16 -5.43
C ASN A 386 -30.03 23.20 -6.51
N THR A 387 -29.68 24.43 -6.13
CA THR A 387 -29.40 25.55 -7.02
C THR A 387 -28.15 26.25 -6.54
N PHE A 388 -27.24 26.51 -7.47
CA PHE A 388 -25.93 27.09 -7.18
C PHE A 388 -25.67 28.28 -8.12
N PRO A 389 -24.90 29.29 -7.70
CA PRO A 389 -24.46 30.36 -8.60
C PRO A 389 -23.54 29.78 -9.68
N GLN A 390 -23.34 30.48 -10.80
CA GLN A 390 -22.44 30.03 -11.88
C GLN A 390 -20.96 30.14 -11.48
N GLU A 391 -20.64 31.14 -10.66
CA GLU A 391 -19.29 31.45 -10.20
C GLU A 391 -19.34 31.81 -8.72
N VAL A 392 -18.21 31.63 -8.04
CA VAL A 392 -17.99 32.03 -6.66
C VAL A 392 -16.61 32.65 -6.51
N THR A 393 -16.51 33.66 -5.66
CA THR A 393 -15.24 34.25 -5.24
C THR A 393 -14.80 33.57 -3.95
N THR A 394 -13.66 32.88 -3.99
CA THR A 394 -13.15 32.09 -2.87
C THR A 394 -11.65 31.85 -2.98
N SER A 395 -11.03 31.38 -1.91
CA SER A 395 -9.60 31.11 -1.77
C SER A 395 -9.36 29.68 -1.27
N VAL A 396 -8.13 29.18 -1.40
CA VAL A 396 -7.76 27.83 -0.93
C VAL A 396 -7.71 27.79 0.60
N TYR A 397 -7.12 28.82 1.19
CA TYR A 397 -7.03 29.06 2.63
C TYR A 397 -7.70 30.38 2.99
N SER A 398 -8.16 30.52 4.23
CA SER A 398 -8.58 31.81 4.76
C SER A 398 -7.38 32.71 5.05
N LYS A 399 -7.60 34.04 5.07
CA LYS A 399 -6.54 35.01 5.39
C LYS A 399 -5.88 34.77 6.74
N ASP A 400 -6.65 34.40 7.75
CA ASP A 400 -6.13 34.10 9.09
C ASP A 400 -5.17 32.89 9.11
N GLU A 401 -5.32 31.96 8.17
CA GLU A 401 -4.44 30.79 8.05
C GLU A 401 -3.08 31.16 7.43
N THR A 402 -3.06 32.13 6.51
CA THR A 402 -1.85 32.56 5.80
C THR A 402 -1.14 33.73 6.45
N ASP A 403 -1.83 34.52 7.28
CA ASP A 403 -1.25 35.67 7.99
C ASP A 403 -0.13 35.21 8.94
N LYS A 404 1.07 35.78 8.77
CA LYS A 404 2.27 35.49 9.54
C LYS A 404 2.99 36.80 9.86
N SER A 405 3.76 36.81 10.94
CA SER A 405 4.60 37.96 11.25
C SER A 405 5.86 37.95 10.39
N GLU A 406 6.40 39.14 10.09
CA GLU A 406 7.69 39.30 9.38
C GLU A 406 8.82 38.46 10.01
N PHE A 407 8.82 38.31 11.33
CA PHE A 407 9.79 37.47 12.04
C PHE A 407 9.61 35.98 11.72
N PHE A 408 8.37 35.51 11.61
CA PHE A 408 8.08 34.13 11.23
C PHE A 408 8.53 33.88 9.79
N GLU A 409 8.21 34.79 8.87
CA GLU A 409 8.59 34.70 7.45
C GLU A 409 10.12 34.72 7.27
N ALA A 410 10.83 35.57 8.01
CA ALA A 410 12.29 35.59 7.96
C ALA A 410 12.93 34.25 8.36
N ILE A 411 12.32 33.51 9.31
CA ILE A 411 12.83 32.23 9.78
C ILE A 411 12.39 31.06 8.89
N TRP A 412 11.11 31.03 8.53
CA TRP A 412 10.45 29.88 7.90
C TRP A 412 10.23 30.05 6.39
N GLY A 413 10.58 31.21 5.83
CA GLY A 413 10.39 31.59 4.42
C GLY A 413 9.12 32.39 4.22
N GLU A 414 9.03 33.17 3.14
CA GLU A 414 7.86 33.93 2.66
C GLU A 414 6.93 33.04 1.81
N ARG A 415 7.50 32.10 1.05
CA ARG A 415 6.77 31.09 0.26
C ARG A 415 5.71 31.70 -0.66
N TYR A 416 4.60 30.97 -0.91
CA TYR A 416 3.46 31.44 -1.70
C TYR A 416 2.19 31.66 -0.86
N ARG A 417 2.32 31.93 0.44
CA ARG A 417 1.17 31.98 1.38
C ARG A 417 0.06 32.92 0.93
N GLU A 418 0.43 34.14 0.53
CA GLU A 418 -0.54 35.15 0.08
C GLU A 418 -1.39 34.67 -1.11
N LEU A 419 -0.81 33.84 -2.00
CA LEU A 419 -1.54 33.29 -3.14
C LEU A 419 -2.61 32.27 -2.73
N TYR A 420 -2.44 31.59 -1.58
CA TYR A 420 -3.43 30.62 -1.08
C TYR A 420 -4.67 31.31 -0.48
N SER A 421 -4.53 32.53 0.03
CA SER A 421 -5.64 33.33 0.63
C SER A 421 -6.12 34.48 -0.24
N THR A 422 -5.55 34.64 -1.44
CA THR A 422 -6.08 35.53 -2.47
C THR A 422 -7.34 34.91 -3.07
N ASP A 423 -8.44 35.65 -3.00
CA ASP A 423 -9.70 35.22 -3.57
C ASP A 423 -9.62 35.21 -5.10
N ILE A 424 -10.03 34.10 -5.70
CA ILE A 424 -10.16 33.91 -7.14
C ILE A 424 -11.64 33.71 -7.52
N THR A 425 -11.98 34.09 -8.75
CA THR A 425 -13.28 33.76 -9.33
C THR A 425 -13.24 32.38 -9.96
N ALA A 426 -13.94 31.41 -9.34
CA ALA A 426 -13.98 30.03 -9.80
C ALA A 426 -15.38 29.64 -10.29
N LYS A 427 -15.43 28.83 -11.35
CA LYS A 427 -16.68 28.24 -11.85
C LYS A 427 -17.20 27.22 -10.86
N VAL A 428 -18.48 27.32 -10.54
CA VAL A 428 -19.17 26.34 -9.70
C VAL A 428 -19.63 25.19 -10.56
N ALA A 429 -19.35 23.96 -10.14
CA ALA A 429 -19.80 22.76 -10.83
C ALA A 429 -20.31 21.70 -9.85
N THR A 430 -21.33 20.97 -10.26
CA THR A 430 -21.82 19.79 -9.55
C THR A 430 -21.54 18.54 -10.37
N LEU A 431 -21.32 17.41 -9.70
CA LEU A 431 -20.89 16.19 -10.37
C LEU A 431 -21.99 15.60 -11.28
N ASP A 432 -23.26 15.85 -11.00
CA ASP A 432 -24.39 15.39 -11.82
C ASP A 432 -24.46 16.06 -13.21
N THR A 433 -23.84 17.24 -13.38
CA THR A 433 -23.89 18.01 -14.64
C THR A 433 -22.54 18.15 -15.33
N LEU A 434 -21.45 18.24 -14.56
CA LEU A 434 -20.10 18.39 -15.08
C LEU A 434 -19.74 17.22 -16.01
N TYR A 435 -19.14 17.50 -17.18
CA TYR A 435 -18.83 16.50 -18.21
C TYR A 435 -20.02 15.59 -18.63
N GLY A 436 -21.27 16.09 -18.50
CA GLY A 436 -22.47 15.31 -18.82
C GLY A 436 -22.95 14.38 -17.70
N GLY A 437 -22.36 14.50 -16.52
CA GLY A 437 -22.62 13.68 -15.33
C GLY A 437 -21.44 12.75 -15.02
N LEU A 438 -20.91 12.88 -13.82
CA LEU A 438 -19.81 12.11 -13.25
C LEU A 438 -20.32 11.20 -12.14
N GLU A 439 -19.87 9.96 -12.17
CA GLU A 439 -20.05 8.98 -11.11
C GLU A 439 -18.84 9.00 -10.18
N VAL A 440 -19.07 8.96 -8.86
CA VAL A 440 -17.98 8.78 -7.90
C VAL A 440 -17.67 7.30 -7.79
N VAL A 441 -16.51 6.88 -8.30
CA VAL A 441 -16.06 5.49 -8.24
C VAL A 441 -15.63 5.14 -6.82
N ARG A 442 -14.74 5.97 -6.25
CA ARG A 442 -14.24 5.80 -4.87
C ARG A 442 -13.50 7.04 -4.39
N ALA A 443 -13.30 7.11 -3.08
CA ALA A 443 -12.28 7.99 -2.50
C ALA A 443 -10.88 7.53 -2.93
N GLY A 444 -9.99 8.50 -3.07
CA GLY A 444 -8.57 8.28 -3.34
C GLY A 444 -7.72 9.32 -2.63
N GLY A 445 -6.46 9.39 -3.01
CA GLY A 445 -5.53 10.41 -2.54
C GLY A 445 -4.46 9.83 -1.62
N GLY A 446 -3.29 10.46 -1.66
CA GLY A 446 -2.12 10.05 -0.89
C GLY A 446 -2.22 10.46 0.59
N HIS A 447 -1.06 10.79 1.17
CA HIS A 447 -1.01 11.18 2.58
C HIS A 447 -1.45 12.63 2.85
N GLN A 448 -1.69 13.45 1.83
CA GLN A 448 -1.80 14.91 1.97
C GLN A 448 -3.01 15.54 1.27
N THR A 449 -3.66 14.85 0.35
CA THR A 449 -4.72 15.43 -0.48
C THR A 449 -5.95 14.54 -0.49
N LYS A 450 -7.11 15.13 -0.24
CA LYS A 450 -8.41 14.48 -0.44
C LYS A 450 -8.71 14.44 -1.94
N SER A 451 -9.02 13.27 -2.48
CA SER A 451 -9.41 13.15 -3.89
C SER A 451 -10.50 12.13 -4.12
N LEU A 452 -11.27 12.31 -5.20
CA LEU A 452 -12.21 11.33 -5.70
C LEU A 452 -11.75 10.84 -7.07
N ARG A 453 -11.83 9.52 -7.29
CA ARG A 453 -11.81 8.94 -8.63
C ARG A 453 -13.22 9.05 -9.19
N LEU A 454 -13.33 9.72 -10.32
CA LEU A 454 -14.60 9.97 -11.00
C LEU A 454 -14.62 9.24 -12.33
N LYS A 455 -15.81 8.90 -12.82
CA LYS A 455 -16.02 8.27 -14.11
C LYS A 455 -17.11 8.99 -14.88
N THR A 456 -16.85 9.26 -16.14
CA THR A 456 -17.83 9.82 -17.08
C THR A 456 -18.71 8.70 -17.65
N LYS A 457 -19.83 9.06 -18.29
CA LYS A 457 -20.76 8.09 -18.91
C LYS A 457 -20.13 7.23 -20.01
N ASP A 458 -19.14 7.76 -20.73
CA ASP A 458 -18.41 7.01 -21.78
C ASP A 458 -17.30 6.12 -21.21
N GLY A 459 -17.13 6.11 -19.89
CA GLY A 459 -16.18 5.26 -19.18
C GLY A 459 -14.83 5.92 -18.91
N ARG A 460 -14.56 7.13 -19.41
CA ARG A 460 -13.33 7.87 -19.10
C ARG A 460 -13.26 8.26 -17.64
N GLU A 461 -12.05 8.18 -17.09
CA GLU A 461 -11.81 8.43 -15.67
C GLU A 461 -11.10 9.74 -15.40
N LEU A 462 -11.51 10.42 -14.34
CA LEU A 462 -10.97 11.69 -13.91
C LEU A 462 -10.53 11.59 -12.45
N ASN A 463 -9.51 12.36 -12.09
CA ASN A 463 -9.18 12.61 -10.68
C ASN A 463 -9.69 13.99 -10.31
N MET A 464 -10.49 14.08 -9.25
CA MET A 464 -10.87 15.34 -8.60
C MET A 464 -10.08 15.48 -7.30
N ARG A 465 -9.20 16.48 -7.20
CA ARG A 465 -8.30 16.67 -6.05
C ARG A 465 -8.53 18.03 -5.41
N ALA A 466 -8.67 18.08 -4.09
CA ALA A 466 -8.76 19.35 -3.39
C ALA A 466 -7.44 20.13 -3.57
N LEU A 467 -7.52 21.43 -3.87
CA LEU A 467 -6.34 22.31 -3.84
C LEU A 467 -5.84 22.50 -2.40
N ARG A 468 -6.76 22.45 -1.44
CA ARG A 468 -6.46 22.48 -0.02
C ARG A 468 -5.76 21.18 0.40
N LYS A 469 -4.50 21.27 0.83
CA LYS A 469 -3.78 20.14 1.41
C LYS A 469 -4.24 19.91 2.85
N SER A 470 -4.42 18.66 3.23
CA SER A 470 -4.86 18.29 4.58
C SER A 470 -3.65 18.00 5.46
N ALA A 471 -3.27 18.98 6.28
CA ALA A 471 -2.24 18.82 7.29
C ALA A 471 -2.64 17.81 8.37
N THR A 472 -3.92 17.76 8.73
CA THR A 472 -4.45 16.72 9.63
C THR A 472 -4.27 15.33 9.03
N GLN A 473 -4.61 15.13 7.75
CA GLN A 473 -4.39 13.86 7.05
C GLN A 473 -2.90 13.50 7.00
N TYR A 474 -2.00 14.45 6.78
CA TYR A 474 -0.55 14.20 6.80
C TYR A 474 -0.02 13.89 8.20
N LEU A 475 -0.39 14.70 9.19
CA LEU A 475 -0.07 14.46 10.60
C LEU A 475 -0.50 13.06 11.01
N GLN A 476 -1.72 12.71 10.64
CA GLN A 476 -2.34 11.47 11.00
C GLN A 476 -1.69 10.26 10.30
N LYS A 477 -1.44 10.36 8.99
CA LYS A 477 -0.88 9.27 8.16
C LYS A 477 0.63 9.10 8.26
N VAL A 478 1.37 10.19 8.54
CA VAL A 478 2.84 10.20 8.44
C VAL A 478 3.51 10.35 9.79
N LEU A 479 3.08 11.32 10.61
CA LEU A 479 3.77 11.69 11.85
C LEU A 479 3.24 10.96 13.09
N PHE A 480 1.94 10.73 13.17
CA PHE A 480 1.24 10.17 14.33
C PHE A 480 0.47 8.90 13.95
N LYS A 481 1.19 7.95 13.36
CA LYS A 481 0.67 6.63 12.96
C LYS A 481 0.06 5.85 14.13
N ASP A 482 0.52 6.14 15.35
CA ASP A 482 0.15 5.42 16.58
C ASP A 482 -0.89 6.16 17.46
N LYS A 483 -1.38 7.35 17.07
CA LYS A 483 -2.44 8.07 17.81
C LYS A 483 -3.45 8.80 16.89
N TYR A 484 -4.76 8.66 17.13
CA TYR A 484 -5.77 9.42 16.37
C TYR A 484 -5.82 10.81 17.00
N ILE A 485 -5.53 11.80 16.16
CA ILE A 485 -5.13 13.13 16.62
C ILE A 485 -5.83 14.24 15.85
N GLU A 486 -6.78 13.91 14.97
CA GLU A 486 -7.51 14.91 14.18
C GLU A 486 -8.11 15.98 15.11
N ASP A 487 -8.85 15.57 16.15
CA ASP A 487 -9.46 16.51 17.11
C ASP A 487 -8.44 17.17 18.07
N GLU A 488 -7.32 16.50 18.36
CA GLU A 488 -6.32 17.01 19.31
C GLU A 488 -5.39 18.06 18.67
N PHE A 489 -5.23 17.99 17.34
CA PHE A 489 -4.29 18.83 16.59
C PHE A 489 -4.96 19.82 15.66
N GLU A 490 -6.28 19.70 15.42
CA GLU A 490 -7.06 20.74 14.76
C GLU A 490 -6.80 22.11 15.43
N LYS A 491 -6.33 23.06 14.62
CA LYS A 491 -5.94 24.43 15.00
C LYS A 491 -4.72 24.54 15.91
N THR A 492 -3.90 23.49 16.02
CA THR A 492 -2.62 23.55 16.78
C THR A 492 -1.49 24.20 16.00
N ALA A 493 -0.42 24.59 16.71
CA ALA A 493 0.77 25.16 16.10
C ALA A 493 1.47 24.21 15.11
N ILE A 494 1.39 22.90 15.34
CA ILE A 494 2.02 21.88 14.47
C ILE A 494 1.23 21.74 13.16
N GLU A 495 -0.10 21.66 13.24
CA GLU A 495 -0.94 21.63 12.03
C GLU A 495 -0.70 22.87 11.18
N ARG A 496 -0.73 24.06 11.80
CA ARG A 496 -0.45 25.32 11.09
C ARG A 496 0.92 25.31 10.43
N LEU A 497 1.96 24.77 11.08
CA LEU A 497 3.30 24.67 10.49
C LEU A 497 3.36 23.73 9.28
N ILE A 498 2.55 22.67 9.25
CA ILE A 498 2.48 21.73 8.11
C ILE A 498 1.64 22.32 6.98
N GLN A 499 0.51 22.97 7.28
CA GLN A 499 -0.23 23.72 6.27
C GLN A 499 0.65 24.79 5.62
N ASP A 500 1.43 25.50 6.45
CA ASP A 500 2.44 26.46 6.03
C ASP A 500 3.49 25.82 5.13
N PHE A 501 3.97 24.62 5.46
CA PHE A 501 4.90 23.85 4.61
C PHE A 501 4.35 23.63 3.19
N TYR A 502 3.06 23.34 3.05
CA TYR A 502 2.44 23.15 1.73
C TYR A 502 2.35 24.41 0.88
N THR A 503 2.47 25.59 1.48
CA THR A 503 2.52 26.85 0.70
C THR A 503 3.83 27.07 -0.05
N ALA A 504 4.80 26.16 0.08
CA ALA A 504 6.01 26.19 -0.73
C ALA A 504 5.73 25.87 -2.21
N ALA A 505 4.69 25.09 -2.53
CA ALA A 505 4.27 24.84 -3.90
C ALA A 505 3.26 25.90 -4.36
N HIS A 506 3.40 26.39 -5.59
CA HIS A 506 2.49 27.42 -6.10
C HIS A 506 1.09 26.82 -6.36
N PRO A 507 0.00 27.41 -5.82
CA PRO A 507 -1.32 26.77 -5.76
C PRO A 507 -2.02 26.53 -7.12
N TYR A 508 -1.51 27.14 -8.20
CA TYR A 508 -2.15 27.22 -9.52
C TYR A 508 -1.17 27.01 -10.68
N ALA A 509 0.12 26.79 -10.39
CA ALA A 509 1.14 26.73 -11.43
C ALA A 509 1.02 25.49 -12.34
N PHE A 510 0.35 24.44 -11.90
CA PHE A 510 0.02 23.28 -12.73
C PHE A 510 -0.76 23.68 -14.00
N MET A 511 -1.47 24.81 -14.00
CA MET A 511 -2.22 25.30 -15.16
C MET A 511 -1.32 25.78 -16.31
N VAL A 512 -0.06 26.10 -16.02
CA VAL A 512 0.94 26.53 -17.01
C VAL A 512 1.47 25.34 -17.82
N VAL A 513 1.53 24.17 -17.19
CA VAL A 513 2.25 23.01 -17.72
C VAL A 513 1.71 22.47 -19.06
N PRO A 514 0.39 22.41 -19.34
CA PRO A 514 -0.12 21.91 -20.61
C PRO A 514 0.44 22.64 -21.83
N ASP A 515 0.35 23.98 -21.87
CA ASP A 515 0.85 24.79 -22.99
C ASP A 515 2.37 24.66 -23.17
N LEU A 516 3.13 24.54 -22.07
CA LEU A 516 4.57 24.29 -22.12
C LEU A 516 4.90 22.87 -22.62
N SER A 517 4.11 21.87 -22.22
CA SER A 517 4.28 20.47 -22.59
C SER A 517 3.98 20.24 -24.07
N ASP A 518 2.95 20.89 -24.61
CA ASP A 518 2.64 20.93 -26.04
C ASP A 518 3.84 21.42 -26.86
N ALA A 519 4.44 22.54 -26.45
CA ALA A 519 5.63 23.10 -27.10
C ALA A 519 6.86 22.17 -26.96
N ALA A 520 7.00 21.52 -25.81
CA ALA A 520 8.02 20.52 -25.55
C ALA A 520 7.76 19.17 -26.23
N LYS A 521 6.59 18.97 -26.86
CA LYS A 521 6.11 17.69 -27.43
C LYS A 521 6.13 16.56 -26.40
N ILE A 522 5.64 16.84 -25.20
CA ILE A 522 5.48 15.89 -24.10
C ILE A 522 3.98 15.66 -23.88
N TYR A 523 3.55 14.41 -23.73
CA TYR A 523 2.17 14.07 -23.41
C TYR A 523 1.78 14.62 -22.02
N HIS A 524 0.53 15.02 -21.84
CA HIS A 524 0.10 15.67 -20.60
C HIS A 524 -1.41 15.56 -20.36
N THR A 525 -1.82 15.75 -19.10
CA THR A 525 -3.21 15.97 -18.70
C THR A 525 -3.59 17.44 -18.84
N ASN A 526 -4.88 17.77 -18.70
CA ASN A 526 -5.44 19.12 -18.85
C ASN A 526 -6.21 19.52 -17.58
N PRO A 527 -5.50 19.80 -16.47
CA PRO A 527 -6.14 20.15 -15.21
C PRO A 527 -6.96 21.44 -15.31
N LYS A 528 -8.16 21.41 -14.69
CA LYS A 528 -9.06 22.57 -14.58
C LYS A 528 -9.52 22.76 -13.14
N ILE A 529 -9.74 24.01 -12.76
CA ILE A 529 -10.21 24.39 -11.42
C ILE A 529 -11.73 24.54 -11.43
N TYR A 530 -12.37 23.96 -10.43
CA TYR A 530 -13.79 24.13 -10.14
C TYR A 530 -14.00 24.32 -8.64
N TYR A 531 -14.97 25.14 -8.27
CA TYR A 531 -15.56 25.08 -6.94
C TYR A 531 -16.65 24.01 -6.93
N ILE A 532 -16.51 23.00 -6.08
CA ILE A 532 -17.51 21.93 -5.97
C ILE A 532 -18.26 22.14 -4.66
N PRO A 533 -19.53 22.57 -4.66
CA PRO A 533 -20.30 22.71 -3.43
C PRO A 533 -20.73 21.34 -2.91
N LYS A 534 -21.11 21.27 -1.63
CA LYS A 534 -21.88 20.11 -1.14
C LYS A 534 -23.22 20.03 -1.87
N HIS A 535 -23.51 18.87 -2.45
CA HIS A 535 -24.70 18.64 -3.27
C HIS A 535 -25.14 17.17 -3.20
N LYS A 536 -26.40 16.90 -3.54
CA LYS A 536 -27.01 15.57 -3.35
C LYS A 536 -26.28 14.44 -4.06
N HIS A 537 -25.74 14.68 -5.26
CA HIS A 537 -25.05 13.66 -6.06
C HIS A 537 -23.72 13.19 -5.46
N LEU A 538 -23.10 13.96 -4.56
CA LEU A 538 -21.94 13.49 -3.77
C LEU A 538 -22.33 12.42 -2.73
N GLY A 539 -23.62 12.29 -2.37
CA GLY A 539 -24.08 11.28 -1.41
C GLY A 539 -23.30 11.30 -0.09
N LYS A 540 -22.81 10.12 0.32
CA LYS A 540 -21.99 9.94 1.52
C LYS A 540 -20.67 10.75 1.52
N PHE A 541 -20.15 11.09 0.34
CA PHE A 541 -18.89 11.83 0.21
C PHE A 541 -19.03 13.30 0.66
N ASN A 542 -20.25 13.84 0.82
CA ASN A 542 -20.44 15.18 1.40
C ASN A 542 -19.88 15.31 2.83
N LYS A 543 -19.57 14.21 3.53
CA LYS A 543 -18.89 14.25 4.84
C LYS A 543 -17.51 14.89 4.73
N ASP A 544 -16.71 14.44 3.77
CA ASP A 544 -15.29 14.80 3.65
C ASP A 544 -14.98 15.73 2.47
N TYR A 545 -15.90 15.85 1.52
CA TYR A 545 -15.76 16.59 0.25
C TYR A 545 -16.84 17.67 0.08
N GLY A 546 -16.53 18.65 -0.77
CA GLY A 546 -17.43 19.75 -1.15
C GLY A 546 -17.20 21.04 -0.34
N ASN A 547 -17.68 22.14 -0.91
CA ASN A 547 -17.46 23.53 -0.48
C ASN A 547 -15.99 24.01 -0.57
N GLU A 548 -15.22 23.48 -1.52
CA GLU A 548 -13.80 23.80 -1.69
C GLU A 548 -13.44 23.91 -3.19
N LEU A 549 -12.23 24.42 -3.48
CA LEU A 549 -11.64 24.41 -4.81
C LEU A 549 -11.01 23.04 -5.09
N TYR A 550 -11.34 22.48 -6.26
CA TYR A 550 -10.82 21.22 -6.75
C TYR A 550 -10.16 21.39 -8.12
N MET A 551 -9.01 20.74 -8.30
CA MET A 551 -8.44 20.45 -9.61
C MET A 551 -9.05 19.15 -10.13
N ILE A 552 -9.58 19.19 -11.36
CA ILE A 552 -10.09 18.01 -12.06
C ILE A 552 -9.28 17.81 -13.34
N GLU A 553 -8.75 16.61 -13.52
CA GLU A 553 -7.94 16.24 -14.69
C GLU A 553 -8.17 14.79 -15.10
N GLU A 554 -7.77 14.47 -16.33
CA GLU A 554 -7.73 13.12 -16.88
C GLU A 554 -6.89 12.19 -16.02
N ARG A 555 -7.35 10.94 -15.88
CA ARG A 555 -6.56 9.84 -15.34
C ARG A 555 -6.11 8.98 -16.52
N PRO A 556 -4.86 9.10 -17.02
CA PRO A 556 -4.42 8.38 -18.21
C PRO A 556 -4.35 6.88 -17.92
N GLU A 557 -5.34 6.15 -18.42
CA GLU A 557 -5.46 4.69 -18.41
C GLU A 557 -6.02 4.28 -19.80
N ASP A 558 -6.23 2.99 -20.07
CA ASP A 558 -6.58 2.46 -21.40
C ASP A 558 -7.80 3.11 -22.08
N ASN A 559 -8.70 3.70 -21.30
CA ASN A 559 -9.87 4.44 -21.78
C ASN A 559 -9.54 5.81 -22.39
N TYR A 560 -8.25 6.17 -22.50
CA TYR A 560 -7.74 7.39 -23.12
C TYR A 560 -6.85 7.14 -24.35
N THR A 561 -6.78 5.90 -24.84
CA THR A 561 -5.98 5.51 -26.01
C THR A 561 -6.26 6.33 -27.27
N ASP A 562 -7.53 6.70 -27.51
CA ASP A 562 -7.93 7.52 -28.66
C ASP A 562 -7.64 9.04 -28.51
N ASP A 563 -7.08 9.50 -27.39
CA ASP A 563 -6.87 10.92 -27.14
C ASP A 563 -5.51 11.42 -27.65
N ARG A 564 -5.55 12.54 -28.37
CA ARG A 564 -4.37 13.18 -28.95
C ARG A 564 -3.29 13.50 -27.92
N ASN A 565 -3.71 13.92 -26.72
CA ASN A 565 -2.81 14.38 -25.66
C ASN A 565 -1.96 13.24 -25.09
N PHE A 566 -2.33 11.98 -25.38
CA PHE A 566 -1.58 10.77 -25.04
C PHE A 566 -1.03 10.07 -26.29
N GLY A 567 -1.09 10.73 -27.44
CA GLY A 567 -0.44 10.32 -28.66
C GLY A 567 -1.20 9.34 -29.55
N TYR A 568 -2.50 9.10 -29.31
CA TYR A 568 -3.25 8.03 -29.97
C TYR A 568 -2.59 6.66 -29.71
N ALA A 569 -2.34 6.36 -28.43
CA ALA A 569 -1.64 5.16 -28.01
C ALA A 569 -2.48 3.90 -28.27
N ASP A 570 -1.84 2.77 -28.52
CA ASP A 570 -2.53 1.48 -28.56
C ASP A 570 -2.94 1.01 -27.15
N ASP A 571 -2.23 1.48 -26.11
CA ASP A 571 -2.41 1.10 -24.71
C ASP A 571 -1.81 2.15 -23.76
N ILE A 572 -2.22 2.20 -22.49
CA ILE A 572 -1.62 3.09 -21.48
C ILE A 572 -1.26 2.34 -20.20
N GLU A 573 0.02 2.22 -19.94
CA GLU A 573 0.56 1.32 -18.92
C GLU A 573 1.13 2.08 -17.71
N SER A 574 1.24 1.39 -16.56
CA SER A 574 1.97 1.91 -15.42
C SER A 574 3.49 1.73 -15.57
N THR A 575 4.27 2.47 -14.79
CA THR A 575 5.73 2.28 -14.73
C THR A 575 6.11 0.88 -14.26
N HIS A 576 5.29 0.23 -13.44
CA HIS A 576 5.55 -1.13 -13.00
C HIS A 576 5.43 -2.12 -14.17
N ASP A 577 4.31 -2.03 -14.90
CA ASP A 577 4.00 -2.91 -16.02
C ASP A 577 5.07 -2.82 -17.12
N ILE A 578 5.54 -1.61 -17.43
CA ILE A 578 6.59 -1.46 -18.44
C ILE A 578 7.93 -2.01 -17.97
N ILE A 579 8.30 -1.88 -16.68
CA ILE A 579 9.54 -2.47 -16.16
C ILE A 579 9.48 -4.01 -16.20
N GLU A 580 8.32 -4.60 -15.92
CA GLU A 580 8.12 -6.04 -16.09
C GLU A 580 8.23 -6.44 -17.57
N LYS A 581 7.59 -5.70 -18.47
CA LYS A 581 7.58 -5.99 -19.91
C LYS A 581 8.97 -5.89 -20.54
N ILE A 582 9.75 -4.83 -20.27
CA ILE A 582 11.10 -4.69 -20.83
C ILE A 582 12.06 -5.78 -20.33
N ARG A 583 11.85 -6.31 -19.12
CA ARG A 583 12.58 -7.46 -18.62
C ARG A 583 12.11 -8.74 -19.30
N LYS A 584 10.81 -8.90 -19.57
CA LYS A 584 10.25 -10.13 -20.11
C LYS A 584 10.74 -10.46 -21.53
N ASP A 585 10.89 -9.47 -22.41
CA ASP A 585 11.13 -9.69 -23.83
C ASP A 585 11.76 -8.46 -24.51
N GLU A 586 12.71 -8.70 -25.41
CA GLU A 586 13.45 -7.70 -26.19
C GLU A 586 12.57 -6.80 -27.09
N LYS A 587 11.37 -7.25 -27.45
CA LYS A 587 10.45 -6.45 -28.28
C LYS A 587 9.86 -5.24 -27.56
N TYR A 588 9.90 -5.20 -26.23
CA TYR A 588 9.38 -4.10 -25.42
C TYR A 588 10.48 -3.05 -25.24
N LYS A 589 10.26 -1.84 -25.76
CA LYS A 589 11.31 -0.82 -25.90
C LYS A 589 10.86 0.51 -25.30
N ILE A 590 11.74 1.15 -24.54
CA ILE A 590 11.52 2.51 -24.03
C ILE A 590 12.00 3.51 -25.07
N ASP A 591 11.17 4.50 -25.40
CA ASP A 591 11.61 5.67 -26.16
C ASP A 591 12.46 6.58 -25.26
N GLU A 592 13.75 6.22 -25.12
CA GLU A 592 14.69 6.96 -24.27
C GLU A 592 14.78 8.45 -24.67
N ASN A 593 14.58 8.78 -25.95
CA ASN A 593 14.58 10.17 -26.42
C ASN A 593 13.39 10.95 -25.84
N ALA A 594 12.19 10.38 -25.92
CA ALA A 594 11.00 10.99 -25.33
C ALA A 594 11.14 11.13 -23.80
N TYR A 595 11.74 10.13 -23.14
CA TYR A 595 11.97 10.17 -21.69
C TYR A 595 13.02 11.20 -21.27
N VAL A 596 14.18 11.24 -21.93
CA VAL A 596 15.22 12.26 -21.69
C VAL A 596 14.65 13.67 -21.86
N ARG A 597 13.85 13.91 -22.92
CA ARG A 597 13.18 15.19 -23.12
C ARG A 597 12.21 15.53 -21.98
N ALA A 598 11.43 14.56 -21.51
CA ALA A 598 10.53 14.75 -20.37
C ALA A 598 11.30 15.09 -19.08
N ARG A 599 12.41 14.39 -18.80
CA ARG A 599 13.23 14.66 -17.61
C ARG A 599 13.92 16.03 -17.66
N LEU A 600 14.42 16.44 -18.82
CA LEU A 600 14.95 17.80 -19.01
C LEU A 600 13.87 18.87 -18.84
N PHE A 601 12.65 18.59 -19.29
CA PHE A 601 11.51 19.46 -19.06
C PHE A 601 11.12 19.55 -17.58
N ASP A 602 11.20 18.44 -16.84
CA ASP A 602 10.99 18.44 -15.38
C ASP A 602 12.01 19.37 -14.68
N MET A 603 13.28 19.30 -15.06
CA MET A 603 14.32 20.20 -14.53
C MET A 603 14.05 21.65 -14.92
N LEU A 604 13.60 21.89 -16.16
CA LEU A 604 13.26 23.21 -16.68
C LEU A 604 12.16 23.87 -15.84
N ILE A 605 11.11 23.14 -15.45
CA ILE A 605 10.01 23.69 -14.64
C ILE A 605 10.19 23.49 -13.13
N GLY A 606 11.29 22.85 -12.71
CA GLY A 606 11.64 22.63 -11.31
C GLY A 606 10.75 21.62 -10.60
N ASP A 607 10.34 20.57 -11.31
CA ASP A 607 9.47 19.52 -10.80
C ASP A 607 10.28 18.41 -10.12
N TRP A 608 10.36 18.47 -8.80
CA TRP A 608 11.27 17.65 -7.99
C TRP A 608 10.69 16.28 -7.59
N ASP A 609 9.37 16.11 -7.63
CA ASP A 609 8.69 14.92 -7.15
C ASP A 609 8.41 13.93 -8.29
N ARG A 610 9.46 13.32 -8.85
CA ARG A 610 9.37 12.49 -10.07
C ARG A 610 9.56 10.99 -9.83
N HIS A 611 8.86 10.47 -8.81
CA HIS A 611 8.84 9.03 -8.50
C HIS A 611 7.99 8.21 -9.49
N GLN A 612 8.05 6.87 -9.42
CA GLN A 612 7.47 5.95 -10.41
C GLN A 612 5.96 6.14 -10.69
N ASP A 613 5.17 6.55 -9.69
CA ASP A 613 3.72 6.74 -9.86
C ASP A 613 3.39 8.01 -10.62
N GLN A 614 4.34 8.91 -10.81
CA GLN A 614 4.17 10.20 -11.50
C GLN A 614 4.19 10.06 -13.02
N TRP A 615 4.24 8.81 -13.50
CA TRP A 615 4.31 8.45 -14.90
C TRP A 615 3.23 7.44 -15.27
N ARG A 616 2.71 7.61 -16.47
CA ARG A 616 2.03 6.60 -17.28
C ARG A 616 2.79 6.45 -18.59
N TRP A 617 2.51 5.40 -19.35
CA TRP A 617 3.28 5.07 -20.55
C TRP A 617 2.38 4.72 -21.72
N ALA A 618 2.39 5.57 -22.75
CA ALA A 618 1.71 5.30 -24.01
C ALA A 618 2.46 4.21 -24.79
N GLN A 619 1.79 3.10 -25.07
CA GLN A 619 2.29 2.01 -25.91
C GLN A 619 2.00 2.28 -27.39
N PHE A 620 2.99 2.00 -28.25
CA PHE A 620 2.88 2.07 -29.71
C PHE A 620 3.39 0.77 -30.34
N ASN A 621 2.48 -0.02 -30.89
CA ASN A 621 2.78 -1.25 -31.61
C ASN A 621 3.38 -0.92 -32.98
N GLN A 622 4.50 -1.57 -33.32
CA GLN A 622 5.18 -1.39 -34.60
C GLN A 622 4.87 -2.56 -35.54
N GLU A 623 4.99 -2.32 -36.84
CA GLU A 623 4.77 -3.35 -37.87
C GLU A 623 5.74 -4.53 -37.74
N ASN A 624 6.95 -4.32 -37.20
CA ASN A 624 7.93 -5.37 -36.96
C ASN A 624 7.67 -6.21 -35.69
N GLY A 625 6.61 -5.90 -34.94
CA GLY A 625 6.26 -6.57 -33.68
C GLY A 625 6.83 -5.91 -32.41
N ASP A 626 7.68 -4.88 -32.55
CA ASP A 626 8.16 -4.10 -31.40
C ASP A 626 7.03 -3.30 -30.76
N LYS A 627 7.18 -3.01 -29.48
CA LYS A 627 6.26 -2.18 -28.70
C LYS A 627 7.05 -1.06 -28.03
N TRP A 628 6.82 0.18 -28.47
CA TRP A 628 7.50 1.35 -27.92
C TRP A 628 6.66 2.02 -26.84
N TYR A 629 7.29 2.35 -25.72
CA TYR A 629 6.67 3.08 -24.62
C TYR A 629 7.18 4.50 -24.56
N ARG A 630 6.25 5.46 -24.53
CA ARG A 630 6.54 6.89 -24.36
C ARG A 630 5.92 7.42 -23.06
N PRO A 631 6.63 8.27 -22.33
CA PRO A 631 6.15 8.75 -21.04
C PRO A 631 4.98 9.73 -21.17
N ILE A 632 4.06 9.61 -20.24
CA ILE A 632 2.98 10.55 -19.92
C ILE A 632 3.21 10.96 -18.46
N PRO A 633 3.94 12.07 -18.21
CA PRO A 633 4.00 12.64 -16.88
C PRO A 633 2.61 13.06 -16.41
N ARG A 634 2.32 12.84 -15.12
CA ARG A 634 1.11 13.30 -14.46
C ARG A 634 1.47 14.04 -13.17
N ASP A 635 0.47 14.64 -12.54
CA ASP A 635 0.60 15.21 -11.19
C ASP A 635 1.74 16.23 -11.07
N ARG A 636 1.47 17.41 -11.65
CA ARG A 636 2.41 18.52 -11.87
C ARG A 636 2.26 19.60 -10.79
N ASP A 637 1.96 19.21 -9.55
CA ASP A 637 1.62 20.16 -8.48
C ASP A 637 2.83 20.72 -7.71
N GLN A 638 4.05 20.21 -7.98
CA GLN A 638 5.32 20.63 -7.35
C GLN A 638 6.17 21.59 -8.21
N VAL A 639 5.67 22.03 -9.36
CA VAL A 639 6.40 22.93 -10.27
C VAL A 639 6.64 24.30 -9.62
N PHE A 640 7.77 24.92 -9.92
CA PHE A 640 8.17 26.24 -9.40
C PHE A 640 8.11 26.35 -7.86
N SER A 641 8.54 25.32 -7.12
CA SER A 641 8.53 25.34 -5.65
C SER A 641 9.43 26.44 -5.04
N ASN A 642 9.01 27.01 -3.90
CA ASN A 642 9.73 28.01 -3.10
C ASN A 642 9.90 27.54 -1.64
N PHE A 643 11.03 26.88 -1.36
CA PHE A 643 11.44 26.46 -0.01
C PHE A 643 12.50 27.40 0.58
N ASP A 644 12.14 28.68 0.74
CA ASP A 644 12.96 29.74 1.32
C ASP A 644 12.91 29.75 2.86
N GLY A 645 13.74 30.61 3.47
CA GLY A 645 13.78 30.83 4.92
C GLY A 645 15.11 30.45 5.57
N ALA A 646 15.53 31.24 6.56
CA ALA A 646 16.83 31.11 7.20
C ALA A 646 17.07 29.72 7.83
N LEU A 647 16.03 29.09 8.39
CA LEU A 647 16.16 27.76 8.98
C LEU A 647 16.46 26.69 7.92
N LEU A 648 15.74 26.73 6.79
CA LEU A 648 15.96 25.77 5.70
C LEU A 648 17.34 25.98 5.08
N ASP A 649 17.81 27.22 4.95
CA ASP A 649 19.16 27.51 4.45
C ASP A 649 20.26 26.94 5.35
N ILE A 650 20.11 27.07 6.68
CA ILE A 650 21.01 26.41 7.64
C ILE A 650 20.92 24.88 7.50
N MET A 651 19.72 24.33 7.37
CA MET A 651 19.53 22.88 7.22
C MET A 651 20.15 22.32 5.95
N LYS A 652 20.13 23.06 4.83
CA LYS A 652 20.77 22.70 3.54
C LYS A 652 22.30 22.64 3.66
N VAL A 653 22.89 23.42 4.57
CA VAL A 653 24.32 23.38 4.87
C VAL A 653 24.67 22.17 5.75
N ILE A 654 23.80 21.82 6.71
CA ILE A 654 24.05 20.74 7.68
C ILE A 654 23.78 19.35 7.07
N SER A 655 22.77 19.22 6.23
CA SER A 655 22.38 17.95 5.59
C SER A 655 22.26 18.10 4.09
N GLY A 656 22.89 17.20 3.33
CA GLY A 656 22.71 17.17 1.87
C GLY A 656 21.27 16.85 1.46
N SER A 657 20.58 15.98 2.19
CA SER A 657 19.24 15.51 1.81
C SER A 657 18.16 16.61 1.81
N THR A 658 18.33 17.68 2.59
CA THR A 658 17.38 18.79 2.65
C THR A 658 17.52 19.73 1.45
N LYS A 659 18.60 19.61 0.68
CA LYS A 659 18.77 20.29 -0.62
C LYS A 659 17.81 19.81 -1.69
N GLN A 660 16.99 18.78 -1.43
CA GLN A 660 15.86 18.45 -2.32
C GLN A 660 14.79 19.55 -2.29
N LEU A 661 14.63 20.24 -1.15
CA LEU A 661 13.67 21.33 -0.97
C LEU A 661 14.28 22.66 -1.40
N GLN A 662 14.27 22.92 -2.71
CA GLN A 662 14.94 24.08 -3.32
C GLN A 662 14.00 25.25 -3.57
N VAL A 663 14.58 26.44 -3.64
CA VAL A 663 13.92 27.61 -4.22
C VAL A 663 14.11 27.56 -5.73
N TYR A 664 13.03 27.74 -6.49
CA TYR A 664 13.11 27.81 -7.94
C TYR A 664 13.94 29.02 -8.39
N ASP A 665 14.89 28.79 -9.29
CA ASP A 665 15.91 29.75 -9.73
C ASP A 665 16.30 29.55 -11.20
N GLU A 666 17.24 30.34 -11.72
CA GLU A 666 17.71 30.24 -13.11
C GLU A 666 18.76 29.16 -13.35
N LYS A 667 19.44 28.65 -12.33
CA LYS A 667 20.69 27.88 -12.49
C LYS A 667 20.55 26.40 -12.21
N LEU A 668 19.68 26.03 -11.27
CA LEU A 668 19.57 24.69 -10.71
C LEU A 668 20.94 24.16 -10.25
N GLU A 669 21.52 24.75 -9.21
CA GLU A 669 22.87 24.39 -8.74
C GLU A 669 22.91 22.96 -8.17
N ASP A 670 21.96 22.61 -7.29
CA ASP A 670 21.88 21.31 -6.60
C ASP A 670 21.12 20.25 -7.43
N ILE A 671 21.62 19.93 -8.63
CA ILE A 671 20.93 19.08 -9.61
C ILE A 671 20.67 17.63 -9.14
N GLU A 672 21.59 17.07 -8.35
CA GLU A 672 21.48 15.70 -7.83
C GLU A 672 20.29 15.57 -6.88
N TRP A 673 20.11 16.57 -6.00
CA TRP A 673 19.07 16.56 -4.98
C TRP A 673 17.70 16.87 -5.55
N MET A 674 17.59 17.77 -6.53
CA MET A 674 16.36 18.00 -7.30
C MET A 674 15.85 16.69 -7.94
N ASN A 675 16.77 15.84 -8.41
CA ASN A 675 16.44 14.60 -9.11
C ASN A 675 16.46 13.35 -8.22
N ALA A 676 16.61 13.49 -6.90
CA ALA A 676 16.73 12.35 -5.98
C ALA A 676 15.53 11.39 -6.04
N ALA A 677 14.32 11.91 -6.30
CA ALA A 677 13.10 11.10 -6.46
C ALA A 677 13.07 10.31 -7.79
N GLY A 678 13.64 10.85 -8.86
CA GLY A 678 13.59 10.27 -10.21
C GLY A 678 14.81 9.44 -10.62
N VAL A 679 15.99 9.68 -10.02
CA VAL A 679 17.28 9.12 -10.46
C VAL A 679 17.29 7.59 -10.54
N LYS A 680 16.56 6.90 -9.66
CA LYS A 680 16.48 5.43 -9.68
C LYS A 680 15.80 4.93 -10.95
N LEU A 681 14.70 5.57 -11.34
CA LEU A 681 13.97 5.24 -12.56
C LEU A 681 14.78 5.66 -13.79
N ASP A 682 15.43 6.83 -13.74
CA ASP A 682 16.30 7.32 -14.81
C ASP A 682 17.41 6.31 -15.14
N ARG A 683 18.03 5.69 -14.13
CA ARG A 683 19.06 4.65 -14.32
C ARG A 683 18.53 3.35 -14.93
N VAL A 684 17.28 3.00 -14.65
CA VAL A 684 16.66 1.78 -15.19
C VAL A 684 16.22 1.97 -16.64
N LEU A 685 15.69 3.15 -16.96
CA LEU A 685 15.07 3.41 -18.26
C LEU A 685 16.01 4.05 -19.29
N VAL A 686 17.07 4.75 -18.87
CA VAL A 686 18.02 5.43 -19.78
C VAL A 686 19.34 4.69 -19.78
N GLN A 687 19.42 3.62 -20.58
CA GLN A 687 20.63 2.79 -20.64
C GLN A 687 21.54 3.22 -21.80
N GLN A 688 20.97 3.68 -22.91
CA GLN A 688 21.68 3.87 -24.17
C GLN A 688 21.88 5.33 -24.58
N ALA A 689 21.07 6.28 -24.08
CA ALA A 689 21.16 7.68 -24.49
C ALA A 689 22.56 8.25 -24.26
N THR A 690 23.07 8.92 -25.29
CA THR A 690 24.39 9.55 -25.30
C THR A 690 24.31 11.01 -24.87
N LYS A 691 25.43 11.59 -24.45
CA LYS A 691 25.53 13.01 -24.11
C LYS A 691 24.97 13.91 -25.23
N ASP A 692 25.28 13.59 -26.48
CA ASP A 692 24.80 14.36 -27.63
C ASP A 692 23.27 14.34 -27.73
N LYS A 693 22.61 13.23 -27.39
CA LYS A 693 21.14 13.16 -27.34
C LYS A 693 20.55 13.98 -26.21
N TRP A 694 21.18 14.00 -25.04
CA TRP A 694 20.76 14.90 -23.95
C TRP A 694 20.87 16.38 -24.35
N LEU A 695 21.99 16.77 -24.98
CA LEU A 695 22.19 18.14 -25.46
C LEU A 695 21.24 18.51 -26.62
N GLU A 696 20.93 17.56 -27.51
CA GLU A 696 19.95 17.72 -28.59
C GLU A 696 18.56 18.04 -28.02
N HIS A 697 18.08 17.26 -27.04
CA HIS A 697 16.77 17.50 -26.42
C HIS A 697 16.74 18.77 -25.58
N ALA A 698 17.83 19.12 -24.89
CA ALA A 698 17.95 20.40 -24.18
C ALA A 698 17.84 21.58 -25.14
N LYS A 699 18.55 21.53 -26.27
CA LYS A 699 18.46 22.56 -27.32
C LYS A 699 17.06 22.63 -27.93
N PHE A 700 16.44 21.48 -28.19
CA PHE A 700 15.06 21.43 -28.68
C PHE A 700 14.10 22.18 -27.74
N LEU A 701 14.19 21.95 -26.42
CA LEU A 701 13.38 22.65 -25.43
C LEU A 701 13.66 24.15 -25.41
N GLN A 702 14.93 24.57 -25.51
CA GLN A 702 15.31 25.98 -25.62
C GLN A 702 14.65 26.69 -26.80
N GLU A 703 14.57 26.01 -27.95
CA GLU A 703 14.08 26.58 -29.20
C GLU A 703 12.55 26.57 -29.31
N ASN A 704 11.86 25.63 -28.64
CA ASN A 704 10.41 25.45 -28.80
C ASN A 704 9.59 26.02 -27.63
N VAL A 705 10.15 26.07 -26.41
CA VAL A 705 9.49 26.74 -25.28
C VAL A 705 9.79 28.24 -25.36
N THR A 706 9.24 28.91 -26.37
CA THR A 706 9.54 30.33 -26.67
C THR A 706 8.95 31.28 -25.64
N ASP A 707 9.33 32.56 -25.71
CA ASP A 707 8.76 33.60 -24.83
C ASP A 707 7.26 33.73 -25.02
N GLU A 708 6.75 33.63 -26.25
CA GLU A 708 5.33 33.68 -26.56
C GLU A 708 4.57 32.49 -25.96
N VAL A 709 5.17 31.29 -25.99
CA VAL A 709 4.62 30.10 -25.35
C VAL A 709 4.56 30.30 -23.83
N ILE A 710 5.62 30.84 -23.23
CA ILE A 710 5.66 31.14 -21.79
C ILE A 710 4.57 32.16 -21.43
N GLU A 711 4.47 33.29 -22.14
CA GLU A 711 3.43 34.28 -21.83
C GLU A 711 2.01 33.71 -22.00
N LYS A 712 1.77 32.90 -23.05
CA LYS A 712 0.49 32.22 -23.25
C LYS A 712 0.17 31.26 -22.10
N ALA A 713 1.12 30.42 -21.70
CA ALA A 713 0.93 29.43 -20.65
C ALA A 713 0.59 30.09 -19.30
N PHE A 714 1.33 31.15 -18.93
CA PHE A 714 1.12 31.86 -17.68
C PHE A 714 -0.18 32.69 -17.66
N SER A 715 -0.72 33.09 -18.82
CA SER A 715 -2.04 33.75 -18.90
C SER A 715 -3.21 32.86 -18.45
N LYS A 716 -2.99 31.55 -18.26
CA LYS A 716 -4.01 30.59 -17.81
C LYS A 716 -4.18 30.55 -16.30
N VAL A 717 -3.21 31.05 -15.55
CA VAL A 717 -3.31 31.20 -14.10
C VAL A 717 -4.43 32.24 -13.80
N PRO A 718 -5.24 32.08 -12.72
CA PRO A 718 -6.30 33.04 -12.41
C PRO A 718 -5.79 34.49 -12.37
N GLU A 719 -6.54 35.42 -12.95
CA GLU A 719 -6.10 36.81 -13.15
C GLU A 719 -5.75 37.49 -11.82
N GLU A 720 -6.50 37.16 -10.76
CA GLU A 720 -6.34 37.71 -9.42
C GLU A 720 -5.00 37.36 -8.76
N VAL A 721 -4.30 36.34 -9.25
CA VAL A 721 -2.99 35.88 -8.74
C VAL A 721 -1.87 36.01 -9.78
N GLN A 722 -2.06 36.79 -10.84
CA GLN A 722 -1.01 37.16 -11.79
C GLN A 722 -0.19 38.36 -11.27
N ASP A 723 0.50 38.17 -10.16
CA ASP A 723 1.22 39.19 -9.41
C ASP A 723 2.72 39.26 -9.77
N GLU A 724 3.50 39.99 -8.96
CA GLU A 724 4.96 40.08 -9.11
C GLU A 724 5.65 38.73 -8.91
N THR A 725 5.10 37.87 -8.04
CA THR A 725 5.58 36.50 -7.82
C THR A 725 5.53 35.69 -9.11
N LEU A 726 4.41 35.75 -9.83
CA LEU A 726 4.27 35.07 -11.11
C LEU A 726 5.20 35.65 -12.18
N ALA A 727 5.43 36.97 -12.16
CA ALA A 727 6.39 37.63 -13.05
C ALA A 727 7.84 37.19 -12.80
N ASP A 728 8.23 37.02 -11.54
CA ASP A 728 9.54 36.49 -11.13
C ASP A 728 9.74 35.04 -11.61
N ILE A 729 8.72 34.17 -11.43
CA ILE A 729 8.77 32.79 -11.95
C ILE A 729 8.97 32.77 -13.47
N LYS A 730 8.26 33.63 -14.21
CA LYS A 730 8.46 33.75 -15.67
C LYS A 730 9.88 34.16 -16.02
N ALA A 731 10.46 35.13 -15.31
CA ALA A 731 11.83 35.56 -15.53
C ALA A 731 12.82 34.40 -15.27
N LYS A 732 12.65 33.71 -14.14
CA LYS A 732 13.48 32.56 -13.77
C LYS A 732 13.36 31.40 -14.75
N LEU A 733 12.16 31.11 -15.26
CA LEU A 733 11.95 30.10 -16.30
C LEU A 733 12.69 30.45 -17.60
N LYS A 734 12.68 31.71 -18.03
CA LYS A 734 13.44 32.17 -19.21
C LYS A 734 14.96 32.05 -18.98
N GLY A 735 15.44 32.39 -17.79
CA GLY A 735 16.84 32.21 -17.40
C GLY A 735 17.24 30.73 -17.37
N ARG A 736 16.45 29.88 -16.70
CA ARG A 736 16.67 28.43 -16.64
C ARG A 736 16.62 27.75 -18.00
N ARG A 737 15.68 28.14 -18.86
CA ARG A 737 15.66 27.73 -20.27
C ARG A 737 17.01 28.06 -20.93
N SER A 738 17.53 29.28 -20.74
CA SER A 738 18.82 29.69 -21.33
C SER A 738 20.02 28.88 -20.83
N ASN A 739 19.96 28.34 -19.60
CA ASN A 739 21.00 27.49 -19.01
C ASN A 739 20.80 25.97 -19.25
N LEU A 740 19.75 25.56 -19.98
CA LEU A 740 19.34 24.15 -20.05
C LEU A 740 20.39 23.20 -20.63
N LEU A 741 21.29 23.67 -21.51
CA LEU A 741 22.40 22.87 -22.02
C LEU A 741 23.42 22.50 -20.92
N ASP A 742 23.75 23.44 -20.03
CA ASP A 742 24.62 23.20 -18.88
C ASP A 742 23.95 22.22 -17.90
N ILE A 743 22.66 22.42 -17.62
CA ILE A 743 21.86 21.54 -16.76
C ILE A 743 21.87 20.11 -17.31
N ALA A 744 21.66 19.94 -18.61
CA ALA A 744 21.66 18.64 -19.28
C ALA A 744 23.03 17.94 -19.18
N GLU A 745 24.13 18.68 -19.37
CA GLU A 745 25.48 18.15 -19.24
C GLU A 745 25.79 17.71 -17.81
N ARG A 746 25.47 18.54 -16.81
CA ARG A 746 25.69 18.19 -15.39
C ARG A 746 24.89 16.95 -14.99
N TYR A 747 23.63 16.87 -15.39
CA TYR A 747 22.81 15.71 -15.05
C TYR A 747 23.25 14.44 -15.75
N TYR A 748 23.58 14.52 -17.05
CA TYR A 748 24.13 13.40 -17.79
C TYR A 748 25.38 12.85 -17.11
N ASN A 749 26.27 13.74 -16.66
CA ASN A 749 27.50 13.34 -15.99
C ASN A 749 27.17 12.59 -14.68
N PHE A 750 26.34 13.18 -13.82
CA PHE A 750 25.90 12.56 -12.57
C PHE A 750 25.25 11.18 -12.79
N LEU A 751 24.34 11.07 -13.77
CA LEU A 751 23.65 9.81 -14.08
C LEU A 751 24.64 8.71 -14.53
N ASN A 752 25.67 9.08 -15.29
CA ASN A 752 26.63 8.14 -15.87
C ASN A 752 27.86 7.87 -14.97
N GLU A 753 27.94 8.43 -13.76
CA GLU A 753 28.93 8.00 -12.76
C GLU A 753 28.70 6.56 -12.31
N LEU A 754 27.43 6.17 -12.15
CA LEU A 754 26.97 4.81 -11.87
C LEU A 754 25.91 4.40 -12.90
N VAL A 755 26.26 3.44 -13.75
CA VAL A 755 25.37 2.92 -14.79
C VAL A 755 24.82 1.56 -14.39
N VAL A 756 23.52 1.37 -14.60
CA VAL A 756 22.83 0.09 -14.44
C VAL A 756 22.40 -0.39 -15.81
N LEU A 757 22.81 -1.61 -16.18
CA LEU A 757 22.44 -2.26 -17.43
C LEU A 757 21.68 -3.54 -17.12
N THR A 758 20.57 -3.77 -17.81
CA THR A 758 19.71 -4.92 -17.60
C THR A 758 19.48 -5.67 -18.91
N GLY A 759 19.69 -6.98 -18.89
CA GLY A 759 19.13 -7.89 -19.89
C GLY A 759 17.64 -8.13 -19.66
N THR A 760 17.18 -9.22 -20.25
CA THR A 760 15.86 -9.82 -20.12
C THR A 760 15.87 -11.00 -19.14
N ASP A 761 14.69 -11.50 -18.77
CA ASP A 761 14.49 -12.71 -17.97
C ASP A 761 14.57 -13.99 -18.84
N LYS A 762 15.12 -13.88 -20.06
CA LYS A 762 15.36 -14.99 -21.00
C LYS A 762 16.88 -15.20 -21.18
N ASP A 763 17.29 -16.19 -21.98
CA ASP A 763 18.73 -16.49 -22.20
C ASP A 763 19.49 -15.35 -22.88
N ASP A 764 20.29 -14.59 -22.13
CA ASP A 764 21.11 -13.49 -22.65
C ASP A 764 22.61 -13.80 -22.66
N TYR A 765 23.33 -13.13 -23.55
CA TYR A 765 24.78 -13.16 -23.65
C TYR A 765 25.37 -11.78 -23.37
N ILE A 766 26.17 -11.68 -22.30
CA ILE A 766 26.78 -10.43 -21.84
C ILE A 766 28.27 -10.44 -22.20
N GLU A 767 28.71 -9.43 -22.94
CA GLU A 767 30.10 -9.18 -23.32
C GLU A 767 30.60 -7.91 -22.66
N VAL A 768 31.68 -8.02 -21.90
CA VAL A 768 32.36 -6.87 -21.29
C VAL A 768 33.77 -6.82 -21.85
N THR A 769 34.02 -5.85 -22.72
CA THR A 769 35.31 -5.67 -23.40
C THR A 769 35.99 -4.40 -22.90
N ARG A 770 37.16 -4.53 -22.29
CA ARG A 770 38.01 -3.39 -21.95
C ARG A 770 38.88 -3.03 -23.15
N THR A 771 38.76 -1.81 -23.66
CA THR A 771 39.57 -1.28 -24.77
C THR A 771 40.57 -0.27 -24.22
N GLY A 772 41.86 -0.64 -24.23
CA GLY A 772 42.91 0.18 -23.62
C GLY A 772 42.71 0.36 -22.11
N ASP A 773 43.23 1.47 -21.57
CA ASP A 773 43.23 1.74 -20.13
C ASP A 773 42.01 2.53 -19.64
N ASP A 774 41.15 3.03 -20.54
CA ASP A 774 40.13 4.03 -20.22
C ASP A 774 38.70 3.60 -20.56
N GLU A 775 38.50 2.79 -21.59
CA GLU A 775 37.17 2.48 -22.13
C GLU A 775 36.72 1.05 -21.83
N THR A 776 35.44 0.89 -21.45
CA THR A 776 34.76 -0.41 -21.33
C THR A 776 33.55 -0.40 -22.25
N ASN A 777 33.52 -1.29 -23.25
CA ASN A 777 32.31 -1.59 -24.00
C ASN A 777 31.55 -2.72 -23.31
N VAL A 778 30.24 -2.51 -23.09
CA VAL A 778 29.33 -3.55 -22.62
C VAL A 778 28.30 -3.79 -23.72
N LYS A 779 28.16 -5.06 -24.11
CA LYS A 779 27.19 -5.51 -25.08
C LYS A 779 26.33 -6.64 -24.50
N ILE A 780 25.02 -6.49 -24.57
CA ILE A 780 24.05 -7.48 -24.11
C ILE A 780 23.22 -7.90 -25.32
N SER A 781 23.21 -9.20 -25.64
CA SER A 781 22.48 -9.75 -26.79
C SER A 781 21.61 -10.91 -26.38
N ARG A 782 20.42 -11.03 -26.96
CA ARG A 782 19.56 -12.21 -26.85
C ARG A 782 20.27 -13.43 -27.41
N ILE A 783 20.07 -14.58 -26.78
CA ILE A 783 20.31 -15.88 -27.39
C ILE A 783 18.98 -16.40 -27.93
N ILE A 784 18.93 -16.69 -29.23
CA ILE A 784 17.76 -17.27 -29.91
C ILE A 784 18.25 -18.49 -30.68
N ASP A 785 17.61 -19.65 -30.45
CA ASP A 785 17.99 -20.93 -31.04
C ASP A 785 19.48 -21.31 -30.84
N GLY A 786 20.05 -20.88 -29.71
CA GLY A 786 21.44 -21.15 -29.33
C GLY A 786 22.49 -20.20 -29.94
N GLU A 787 22.07 -19.23 -30.75
CA GLU A 787 22.95 -18.25 -31.39
C GLU A 787 22.70 -16.83 -30.86
N LYS A 788 23.73 -15.97 -30.92
CA LYS A 788 23.56 -14.54 -30.60
C LYS A 788 22.67 -13.88 -31.65
N ALA A 789 21.63 -13.19 -31.21
CA ALA A 789 20.63 -12.55 -32.07
C ALA A 789 20.55 -11.04 -31.80
N GLU A 790 19.40 -10.53 -31.36
CA GLU A 790 19.15 -9.11 -31.16
C GLU A 790 20.04 -8.51 -30.06
N VAL A 791 20.60 -7.33 -30.34
CA VAL A 791 21.43 -6.58 -29.39
C VAL A 791 20.53 -5.63 -28.61
N ILE A 792 20.46 -5.82 -27.29
CA ILE A 792 19.64 -5.02 -26.39
C ILE A 792 20.40 -3.76 -25.96
N VAL A 793 21.67 -3.95 -25.60
CA VAL A 793 22.59 -2.87 -25.17
C VAL A 793 23.89 -3.01 -25.93
N ASP A 794 24.43 -1.90 -26.44
CA ASP A 794 25.80 -1.78 -26.94
C ASP A 794 26.31 -0.38 -26.62
N LYS A 795 27.08 -0.24 -25.54
CA LYS A 795 27.53 1.08 -25.06
C LYS A 795 28.96 1.03 -24.55
N THR A 796 29.72 2.06 -24.93
CA THR A 796 31.09 2.28 -24.47
C THR A 796 31.11 3.35 -23.38
N PHE A 797 31.73 3.02 -22.26
CA PHE A 797 31.87 3.87 -21.08
C PHE A 797 33.33 4.27 -20.90
N ASN A 798 33.56 5.51 -20.50
CA ASN A 798 34.90 6.03 -20.20
C ASN A 798 35.07 6.18 -18.68
N LYS A 799 36.18 5.68 -18.12
CA LYS A 799 36.45 5.68 -16.67
C LYS A 799 36.49 7.08 -16.03
N ASP A 800 36.78 8.12 -16.82
CA ASP A 800 36.84 9.50 -16.34
C ASP A 800 35.45 9.98 -15.94
N LEU A 801 34.41 9.44 -16.58
CA LEU A 801 33.02 9.68 -16.25
C LEU A 801 32.43 8.54 -15.42
N THR A 802 32.42 7.32 -15.94
CA THR A 802 31.76 6.17 -15.33
C THR A 802 32.67 5.45 -14.34
N LYS A 803 32.28 5.47 -13.06
CA LYS A 803 33.03 4.88 -11.94
C LYS A 803 32.59 3.46 -11.66
N GLU A 804 31.31 3.17 -11.85
CA GLU A 804 30.72 1.86 -11.60
C GLU A 804 29.74 1.46 -12.71
N ILE A 805 29.76 0.17 -13.07
CA ILE A 805 28.81 -0.45 -14.01
C ILE A 805 28.23 -1.68 -13.33
N TRP A 806 26.92 -1.68 -13.10
CA TRP A 806 26.19 -2.82 -12.56
C TRP A 806 25.44 -3.49 -13.72
N ILE A 807 25.68 -4.79 -13.92
CA ILE A 807 25.07 -5.56 -15.01
C ILE A 807 24.20 -6.67 -14.41
N TYR A 808 22.95 -6.71 -14.82
CA TYR A 808 21.97 -7.73 -14.44
C TYR A 808 21.49 -8.47 -15.69
N GLY A 809 21.39 -9.78 -15.63
CA GLY A 809 20.87 -10.64 -16.70
C GLY A 809 20.99 -12.11 -16.34
#